data_AF-A0A4V5PLI6-F1
#
_entry.id   AF-A0A4V5PLI6-F1
#
_cell.length_a   1.000
_cell.length_b   1.000
_cell.length_c   1.000
_cell.angle_alpha   90.00
_cell.angle_beta   90.00
_cell.angle_gamma   90.00
#
_symmetry.space_group_name_H-M   'P 1'
#
loop_
_entity.id
_entity.type
_entity.pdbx_description
1 polymer ?
#
loop_
_entity_poly.entity_id
_entity_poly.type
_entity_poly.pdbx_seq_one_letter_code
_entity_poly.pdbx_strand_id
1 'polypeptide(L)'
;MTLSVVGLGLCSPAGALVRDHVFFPRANAPPPAPAPFVLADGRPFEVGYARFVPPDLDLPDRLIALGRIALEEARPAPGMPLVVCLPAPCEGLPAALLDDVASRLAAVAESSRVECFTGAAGVFDALARIDAHGWPGAVIVGVDSFFHADRAAALAARPPGPFAPARLWPAEGAGALVVVRGMRKDASTILMSKTARGRGTDDDDEPVDAAALTNLLADLPEGTPIRVVFGQDRVDALRAREWEWSAARQASRFHAEALGVCLEAEIGQVGAAAGVMGLVHAFGSVRHGVCPSDSRLLAWALSRDGTRGLALGVGGDSAPGELLHPLAERVRARAVPLDSVVLDESSPSEDVESAFDEATFDPDAALAPANDILPLERPLPESITTSPLVRLDPERLRHVSREAFYAEVVSHCAETLAGMGKARERSPLRGVRDIEQRLLHQIDAIVASGKRALLHLATDWAEHPEDPWRWFGGTIAAMAFEGDEARRLVSRRLDALPDEADAHARRVADALALSEHATLFSLGRALHSSARPIARAIGLSFLAARGALADEEVQRAFEDASPLVRAAALDACAARSPASQRAFLPALRSALLVEDRANAFRAARQLAILGDVEARRVFEDPAVAARLGALVGELYVVAGRTEDAAAAETFFARQTPTPALLSAAGRWGSPAILPRLLQCLADEDLSFAAAEALAVMLGPALPPEEMRDAGAWRRVMASTRLDASKRLRRGLPLSPAVVAEECASGDLARRDLMQRVDELRARLGRLEPVPVWGYAADVEASLAPLLRAAREWKGKG
;
A
#
# COMPACT_ATOMS: atom_id res chain seq x y z
N MET A 1 -13.29 -19.77 34.12
CA MET A 1 -13.56 -20.24 32.75
C MET A 1 -12.28 -20.22 31.95
N THR A 2 -12.00 -21.25 31.14
CA THR A 2 -10.91 -21.18 30.16
C THR A 2 -11.31 -21.99 28.93
N LEU A 3 -11.43 -21.30 27.79
CA LEU A 3 -11.78 -21.92 26.50
C LEU A 3 -10.63 -21.77 25.52
N SER A 4 -10.14 -22.87 24.98
CA SER A 4 -9.22 -22.85 23.84
C SER A 4 -9.99 -22.64 22.55
N VAL A 5 -9.49 -21.75 21.70
CA VAL A 5 -10.00 -21.49 20.35
C VAL A 5 -9.31 -22.43 19.37
N VAL A 6 -10.08 -23.30 18.73
CA VAL A 6 -9.56 -24.37 17.85
C VAL A 6 -9.98 -24.24 16.39
N GLY A 7 -10.93 -23.34 16.09
CA GLY A 7 -11.41 -23.06 14.74
C GLY A 7 -11.87 -21.61 14.64
N LEU A 8 -11.58 -21.00 13.48
CA LEU A 8 -11.88 -19.61 13.16
C LEU A 8 -12.43 -19.57 11.74
N GLY A 9 -13.51 -18.83 11.52
CA GLY A 9 -14.08 -18.62 10.21
C GLY A 9 -14.69 -17.24 10.05
N LEU A 10 -14.51 -16.60 8.90
CA LEU A 10 -14.96 -15.22 8.67
C LEU A 10 -15.38 -14.99 7.22
N CYS A 11 -16.54 -14.35 7.01
CA CYS A 11 -17.04 -13.98 5.70
C CYS A 11 -17.59 -12.55 5.72
N SER A 12 -17.21 -11.72 4.74
CA SER A 12 -17.74 -10.36 4.55
C SER A 12 -17.47 -9.87 3.12
N PRO A 13 -17.83 -8.62 2.76
CA PRO A 13 -17.40 -8.01 1.49
C PRO A 13 -15.88 -8.01 1.28
N ALA A 14 -15.11 -8.03 2.37
CA ALA A 14 -13.64 -8.05 2.31
C ALA A 14 -13.05 -9.43 1.99
N GLY A 15 -13.79 -10.52 2.15
CA GLY A 15 -13.25 -11.86 1.87
C GLY A 15 -14.04 -12.99 2.50
N ALA A 16 -13.59 -14.21 2.24
CA ALA A 16 -14.25 -15.44 2.69
C ALA A 16 -13.41 -16.22 3.71
N LEU A 17 -12.27 -15.68 4.11
CA LEU A 17 -11.35 -16.29 5.07
C LEU A 17 -10.93 -15.31 6.16
N VAL A 18 -10.57 -15.82 7.34
CA VAL A 18 -10.02 -15.05 8.47
C VAL A 18 -8.79 -14.27 8.04
N ARG A 19 -7.88 -14.90 7.27
CA ARG A 19 -6.66 -14.26 6.77
C ARG A 19 -6.96 -13.07 5.85
N ASP A 20 -8.06 -13.11 5.09
CA ASP A 20 -8.43 -12.02 4.19
C ASP A 20 -8.72 -10.77 5.01
N HIS A 21 -9.42 -10.91 6.13
CA HIS A 21 -9.76 -9.80 7.03
C HIS A 21 -8.55 -9.27 7.80
N VAL A 22 -7.51 -10.09 7.96
CA VAL A 22 -6.25 -9.68 8.58
C VAL A 22 -5.37 -8.88 7.61
N PHE A 23 -5.38 -9.24 6.32
CA PHE A 23 -4.42 -8.68 5.33
C PHE A 23 -5.04 -7.71 4.33
N PHE A 24 -6.25 -7.97 3.82
CA PHE A 24 -6.83 -7.16 2.74
C PHE A 24 -7.22 -5.75 3.21
N PRO A 25 -7.84 -5.54 4.40
CA PRO A 25 -8.08 -4.19 4.93
C PRO A 25 -6.81 -3.33 5.02
N ARG A 26 -5.69 -3.93 5.45
CA ARG A 26 -4.39 -3.23 5.53
C ARG A 26 -3.86 -2.80 4.17
N ALA A 27 -4.27 -3.50 3.12
CA ALA A 27 -3.97 -3.19 1.73
C ALA A 27 -5.01 -2.28 1.07
N ASN A 28 -6.11 -1.94 1.75
CA ASN A 28 -7.32 -1.33 1.14
C ASN A 28 -7.88 -2.17 -0.03
N ALA A 29 -7.83 -3.50 0.11
CA ALA A 29 -8.37 -4.45 -0.85
C ALA A 29 -9.58 -5.21 -0.25
N PRO A 30 -10.47 -5.79 -1.09
CA PRO A 30 -10.64 -5.48 -2.51
C PRO A 30 -11.02 -4.00 -2.73
N PRO A 31 -10.97 -3.49 -3.97
CA PRO A 31 -11.60 -2.21 -4.27
C PRO A 31 -13.08 -2.25 -3.87
N PRO A 32 -13.64 -1.13 -3.36
CA PRO A 32 -15.03 -1.09 -2.91
C PRO A 32 -15.97 -1.46 -4.05
N ALA A 33 -16.95 -2.30 -3.76
CA ALA A 33 -17.99 -2.65 -4.73
C ALA A 33 -18.85 -1.42 -5.05
N PRO A 34 -19.40 -1.30 -6.28
CA PRO A 34 -20.41 -0.30 -6.58
C PRO A 34 -21.58 -0.40 -5.60
N ALA A 35 -22.12 0.76 -5.21
CA ALA A 35 -23.31 0.84 -4.37
C ALA A 35 -24.48 0.05 -5.02
N PRO A 36 -25.01 -0.99 -4.37
CA PRO A 36 -25.98 -1.88 -5.01
C PRO A 36 -27.41 -1.33 -5.01
N PHE A 37 -27.67 -0.27 -4.23
CA PHE A 37 -28.97 0.35 -4.11
C PHE A 37 -28.95 1.78 -4.62
N VAL A 38 -30.14 2.28 -5.00
CA VAL A 38 -30.38 3.70 -5.28
C VAL A 38 -31.58 4.18 -4.48
N LEU A 39 -31.50 5.43 -4.04
CA LEU A 39 -32.59 6.15 -3.37
C LEU A 39 -33.70 6.52 -4.37
N ALA A 40 -34.86 6.93 -3.87
CA ALA A 40 -35.97 7.42 -4.68
C ALA A 40 -35.60 8.60 -5.61
N ASP A 41 -34.57 9.39 -5.26
CA ASP A 41 -34.05 10.49 -6.07
C ASP A 41 -32.94 10.07 -7.06
N GLY A 42 -32.65 8.77 -7.16
CA GLY A 42 -31.64 8.20 -8.05
C GLY A 42 -30.20 8.22 -7.52
N ARG A 43 -29.95 8.82 -6.34
CA ARG A 43 -28.61 8.81 -5.74
C ARG A 43 -28.23 7.40 -5.25
N PRO A 44 -26.95 7.00 -5.34
CA PRO A 44 -26.50 5.72 -4.79
C PRO A 44 -26.68 5.63 -3.27
N PHE A 45 -27.05 4.45 -2.78
CA PHE A 45 -27.08 4.12 -1.35
C PHE A 45 -26.11 2.96 -1.09
N GLU A 46 -25.03 3.26 -0.39
CA GLU A 46 -23.93 2.33 -0.17
C GLU A 46 -24.31 1.25 0.85
N VAL A 47 -24.23 0.00 0.41
CA VAL A 47 -24.31 -1.19 1.26
C VAL A 47 -23.25 -2.16 0.76
N GLY A 48 -22.26 -2.52 1.57
CA GLY A 48 -21.28 -3.50 1.12
C GLY A 48 -21.82 -4.92 1.24
N TYR A 49 -21.49 -5.72 0.24
CA TYR A 49 -21.95 -7.09 0.12
C TYR A 49 -20.84 -8.00 -0.41
N ALA A 50 -20.85 -9.25 0.03
CA ALA A 50 -20.01 -10.32 -0.46
C ALA A 50 -20.44 -10.67 -1.90
N ARG A 51 -19.71 -10.15 -2.89
CA ARG A 51 -19.99 -10.32 -4.32
C ARG A 51 -19.93 -11.79 -4.80
N PHE A 52 -19.38 -12.68 -3.98
CA PHE A 52 -19.34 -14.12 -4.21
C PHE A 52 -20.50 -14.89 -3.57
N VAL A 53 -21.44 -14.18 -2.95
CA VAL A 53 -22.75 -14.70 -2.55
C VAL A 53 -23.78 -14.22 -3.57
N PRO A 54 -24.60 -15.10 -4.17
CA PRO A 54 -25.58 -14.70 -5.18
C PRO A 54 -26.47 -13.55 -4.67
N PRO A 55 -26.60 -12.44 -5.42
CA PRO A 55 -27.29 -11.23 -4.95
C PRO A 55 -28.83 -11.36 -4.99
N ASP A 56 -29.35 -12.39 -5.63
CA ASP A 56 -30.78 -12.69 -5.79
C ASP A 56 -31.36 -13.54 -4.63
N LEU A 57 -30.53 -13.98 -3.68
CA LEU A 57 -31.01 -14.67 -2.49
C LEU A 57 -31.88 -13.74 -1.64
N ASP A 58 -32.96 -14.29 -1.10
CA ASP A 58 -33.72 -13.61 -0.05
C ASP A 58 -32.87 -13.46 1.23
N LEU A 59 -33.33 -12.63 2.16
CA LEU A 59 -32.56 -12.31 3.35
C LEU A 59 -32.22 -13.56 4.20
N PRO A 60 -33.15 -14.49 4.51
CA PRO A 60 -32.82 -15.74 5.20
C PRO A 60 -31.76 -16.60 4.49
N ASP A 61 -31.93 -16.87 3.19
CA ASP A 61 -30.98 -17.67 2.41
C ASP A 61 -29.61 -17.00 2.33
N ARG A 62 -29.58 -15.67 2.25
CA ARG A 62 -28.36 -14.87 2.27
C ARG A 62 -27.61 -15.00 3.59
N LEU A 63 -28.31 -14.90 4.73
CA LEU A 63 -27.71 -15.11 6.06
C LEU A 63 -27.13 -16.54 6.18
N ILE A 64 -27.83 -17.54 5.66
CA ILE A 64 -27.37 -18.93 5.68
C ILE A 64 -26.15 -19.13 4.80
N ALA A 65 -26.10 -18.50 3.62
CA ALA A 65 -24.95 -18.55 2.73
C ALA A 65 -23.69 -17.95 3.40
N LEU A 66 -23.82 -16.78 4.02
CA LEU A 66 -22.72 -16.14 4.77
C LEU A 66 -22.25 -17.01 5.94
N GLY A 67 -23.19 -17.51 6.75
CA GLY A 67 -22.89 -18.35 7.90
C GLY A 67 -22.27 -19.69 7.51
N ARG A 68 -22.69 -20.30 6.39
CA ARG A 68 -22.11 -21.52 5.84
C ARG A 68 -20.64 -21.32 5.48
N ILE A 69 -20.29 -20.25 4.77
CA ILE A 69 -18.90 -19.95 4.38
C ILE A 69 -18.02 -19.84 5.64
N ALA A 70 -18.48 -19.12 6.67
CA ALA A 70 -17.74 -19.00 7.92
C ALA A 70 -17.60 -20.36 8.64
N LEU A 71 -18.66 -21.17 8.68
CA LEU A 71 -18.62 -22.52 9.29
C LEU A 71 -17.67 -23.47 8.56
N GLU A 72 -17.66 -23.46 7.23
CA GLU A 72 -16.77 -24.28 6.41
C GLU A 72 -15.29 -23.97 6.67
N GLU A 73 -14.94 -22.70 6.89
CA GLU A 73 -13.58 -22.31 7.28
C GLU A 73 -13.25 -22.73 8.72
N ALA A 74 -14.20 -22.51 9.65
CA ALA A 74 -14.00 -22.83 11.06
C ALA A 74 -13.88 -24.35 11.33
N ARG A 75 -14.41 -25.19 10.42
CA ARG A 75 -14.35 -26.66 10.44
C ARG A 75 -14.80 -27.25 11.80
N PRO A 76 -16.05 -26.99 12.23
CA PRO A 76 -16.56 -27.58 13.47
C PRO A 76 -16.57 -29.11 13.41
N ALA A 77 -16.40 -29.76 14.56
CA ALA A 77 -16.60 -31.21 14.63
C ALA A 77 -18.11 -31.53 14.65
N PRO A 78 -18.56 -32.62 13.98
CA PRO A 78 -19.95 -33.04 14.02
C PRO A 78 -20.48 -33.23 15.44
N GLY A 79 -21.74 -32.86 15.68
CA GLY A 79 -22.43 -33.02 16.96
C GLY A 79 -22.06 -32.00 18.05
N MET A 80 -21.15 -31.05 17.78
CA MET A 80 -20.89 -29.95 18.72
C MET A 80 -22.13 -29.04 18.85
N PRO A 81 -22.54 -28.63 20.06
CA PRO A 81 -23.61 -27.64 20.24
C PRO A 81 -23.32 -26.37 19.44
N LEU A 82 -24.34 -25.84 18.77
CA LEU A 82 -24.27 -24.60 17.99
C LEU A 82 -24.95 -23.48 18.76
N VAL A 83 -24.27 -22.34 18.86
CA VAL A 83 -24.83 -21.08 19.35
C VAL A 83 -24.86 -20.08 18.21
N VAL A 84 -26.02 -19.47 17.95
CA VAL A 84 -26.22 -18.54 16.83
C VAL A 84 -26.56 -17.15 17.37
N CYS A 85 -25.78 -16.14 16.98
CA CYS A 85 -26.04 -14.73 17.26
C CYS A 85 -26.68 -14.10 16.02
N LEU A 86 -27.93 -13.65 16.16
CA LEU A 86 -28.76 -13.13 15.08
C LEU A 86 -29.23 -11.70 15.39
N PRO A 87 -29.65 -10.91 14.38
CA PRO A 87 -30.30 -9.62 14.62
C PRO A 87 -31.60 -9.80 15.42
N ALA A 88 -32.07 -8.70 16.04
CA ALA A 88 -33.41 -8.67 16.61
C ALA A 88 -34.46 -8.76 15.47
N PRO A 89 -35.65 -9.33 15.72
CA PRO A 89 -36.71 -9.35 14.73
C PRO A 89 -36.98 -7.96 14.16
N CYS A 90 -37.03 -7.85 12.84
CA CYS A 90 -37.29 -6.59 12.14
C CYS A 90 -38.16 -6.80 10.91
N GLU A 91 -38.51 -5.72 10.22
CA GLU A 91 -39.20 -5.80 8.94
C GLU A 91 -38.37 -6.62 7.94
N GLY A 92 -39.03 -7.54 7.22
CA GLY A 92 -38.39 -8.52 6.35
C GLY A 92 -37.73 -9.72 7.05
N LEU A 93 -37.58 -9.70 8.38
CA LEU A 93 -36.91 -10.76 9.14
C LEU A 93 -37.60 -11.01 10.51
N PRO A 94 -38.83 -11.55 10.52
CA PRO A 94 -39.55 -11.89 11.73
C PRO A 94 -38.87 -13.06 12.48
N ALA A 95 -39.23 -13.23 13.76
CA ALA A 95 -38.66 -14.27 14.62
C ALA A 95 -38.71 -15.68 14.02
N ALA A 96 -39.80 -16.04 13.33
CA ALA A 96 -39.94 -17.35 12.70
C ALA A 96 -38.89 -17.61 11.59
N LEU A 97 -38.50 -16.58 10.82
CA LEU A 97 -37.43 -16.73 9.82
C LEU A 97 -36.06 -16.79 10.48
N LEU A 98 -35.85 -16.09 11.59
CA LEU A 98 -34.61 -16.21 12.38
C LEU A 98 -34.45 -17.62 12.97
N ASP A 99 -35.53 -18.23 13.44
CA ASP A 99 -35.55 -19.61 13.93
C ASP A 99 -35.24 -20.61 12.80
N ASP A 100 -35.74 -20.37 11.58
CA ASP A 100 -35.39 -21.15 10.39
C ASP A 100 -33.90 -21.01 10.03
N VAL A 101 -33.37 -19.78 10.00
CA VAL A 101 -31.94 -19.52 9.76
C VAL A 101 -31.07 -20.27 10.77
N ALA A 102 -31.40 -20.19 12.07
CA ALA A 102 -30.67 -20.91 13.11
C ALA A 102 -30.72 -22.43 12.90
N SER A 103 -31.89 -22.97 12.57
CA SER A 103 -32.09 -24.41 12.32
C SER A 103 -31.29 -24.90 11.11
N ARG A 104 -31.26 -24.12 10.02
CA ARG A 104 -30.51 -24.46 8.80
C ARG A 104 -29.00 -24.33 9.00
N LEU A 105 -28.54 -23.36 9.78
CA LEU A 105 -27.13 -23.29 10.19
C LEU A 105 -26.73 -24.45 11.12
N ALA A 106 -27.62 -24.91 11.99
CA ALA A 106 -27.40 -26.11 12.80
C ALA A 106 -27.22 -27.36 11.92
N ALA A 107 -28.01 -27.50 10.86
CA ALA A 107 -27.83 -28.57 9.88
C ALA A 107 -26.48 -28.48 9.15
N VAL A 108 -26.04 -27.28 8.75
CA VAL A 108 -24.72 -27.05 8.12
C VAL A 108 -23.57 -27.41 9.08
N ALA A 109 -23.70 -27.09 10.37
CA ALA A 109 -22.71 -27.43 11.39
C ALA A 109 -22.81 -28.87 11.91
N GLU A 110 -23.74 -29.68 11.36
CA GLU A 110 -24.06 -31.04 11.83
C GLU A 110 -24.35 -31.09 13.34
N SER A 111 -25.02 -30.06 13.86
CA SER A 111 -25.34 -29.91 15.28
C SER A 111 -26.77 -30.37 15.59
N SER A 112 -26.91 -31.18 16.63
CA SER A 112 -28.21 -31.61 17.16
C SER A 112 -28.79 -30.63 18.20
N ARG A 113 -28.06 -29.58 18.57
CA ARG A 113 -28.47 -28.62 19.60
C ARG A 113 -28.14 -27.19 19.15
N VAL A 114 -29.17 -26.36 19.06
CA VAL A 114 -29.04 -24.95 18.69
C VAL A 114 -29.54 -24.05 19.82
N GLU A 115 -28.85 -22.95 20.07
CA GLU A 115 -29.26 -21.89 21.00
C GLU A 115 -29.06 -20.52 20.35
N CYS A 116 -30.02 -19.61 20.50
CA CYS A 116 -30.02 -18.31 19.83
C CYS A 116 -29.78 -17.15 20.82
N PHE A 117 -28.99 -16.17 20.39
CA PHE A 117 -28.75 -14.90 21.07
C PHE A 117 -28.99 -13.75 20.11
N THR A 118 -29.30 -12.57 20.66
CA THR A 118 -29.64 -11.39 19.86
C THR A 118 -28.56 -10.32 19.94
N GLY A 119 -28.18 -9.79 18.78
CA GLY A 119 -27.29 -8.63 18.63
C GLY A 119 -25.81 -8.93 18.82
N ALA A 120 -24.99 -7.89 18.62
CA ALA A 120 -23.53 -7.98 18.59
C ALA A 120 -22.91 -8.48 19.90
N ALA A 121 -23.49 -8.13 21.06
CA ALA A 121 -23.00 -8.57 22.36
C ALA A 121 -23.42 -10.01 22.71
N GLY A 122 -24.30 -10.64 21.94
CA GLY A 122 -24.82 -11.99 22.20
C GLY A 122 -23.74 -13.07 22.28
N VAL A 123 -22.62 -12.89 21.56
CA VAL A 123 -21.46 -13.81 21.61
C VAL A 123 -20.86 -13.93 23.01
N PHE A 124 -20.87 -12.85 23.80
CA PHE A 124 -20.24 -12.82 25.11
C PHE A 124 -21.11 -13.53 26.15
N ASP A 125 -22.43 -13.42 26.02
CA ASP A 125 -23.40 -14.23 26.78
C ASP A 125 -23.31 -15.70 26.41
N ALA A 126 -23.19 -16.01 25.11
CA ALA A 126 -22.98 -17.35 24.60
C ALA A 126 -21.73 -18.00 25.22
N LEU A 127 -20.60 -17.28 25.22
CA LEU A 127 -19.37 -17.73 25.85
C LEU A 127 -19.60 -18.03 27.35
N ALA A 128 -20.18 -17.10 28.11
CA ALA A 128 -20.45 -17.33 29.53
C ALA A 128 -21.34 -18.57 29.79
N ARG A 129 -22.35 -18.81 28.94
CA ARG A 129 -23.25 -19.97 29.04
C ARG A 129 -22.60 -21.29 28.69
N ILE A 130 -21.68 -21.32 27.72
CA ILE A 130 -20.91 -22.53 27.40
C ILE A 130 -20.17 -23.05 28.65
N ASP A 131 -19.63 -22.15 29.48
CA ASP A 131 -19.03 -22.55 30.77
C ASP A 131 -20.08 -23.07 31.75
N ALA A 132 -21.18 -22.33 31.91
CA ALA A 132 -22.24 -22.67 32.86
C ALA A 132 -22.89 -24.02 32.56
N HIS A 133 -23.11 -24.34 31.28
CA HIS A 133 -23.66 -25.63 30.84
C HIS A 133 -22.68 -26.79 30.93
N GLY A 134 -21.39 -26.50 31.08
CA GLY A 134 -20.35 -27.50 31.17
C GLY A 134 -20.11 -28.27 29.87
N TRP A 135 -20.39 -27.67 28.71
CA TRP A 135 -20.12 -28.32 27.44
C TRP A 135 -18.62 -28.56 27.23
N PRO A 136 -18.21 -29.70 26.64
CA PRO A 136 -16.81 -29.96 26.32
C PRO A 136 -16.26 -29.02 25.24
N GLY A 137 -17.15 -28.50 24.38
CA GLY A 137 -16.88 -27.50 23.37
C GLY A 137 -18.17 -27.03 22.72
N ALA A 138 -18.08 -25.98 21.92
CA ALA A 138 -19.21 -25.39 21.20
C ALA A 138 -18.74 -24.69 19.92
N VAL A 139 -19.68 -24.50 19.01
CA VAL A 139 -19.53 -23.65 17.83
C VAL A 139 -20.38 -22.41 18.06
N ILE A 140 -19.81 -21.23 17.86
CA ILE A 140 -20.55 -19.96 17.91
C ILE A 140 -20.49 -19.33 16.53
N VAL A 141 -21.65 -18.99 15.98
CA VAL A 141 -21.78 -18.28 14.70
C VAL A 141 -22.55 -16.99 14.92
N GLY A 142 -22.05 -15.88 14.39
CA GLY A 142 -22.79 -14.62 14.31
C GLY A 142 -22.98 -14.24 12.86
N VAL A 143 -24.19 -13.84 12.46
CA VAL A 143 -24.48 -13.45 11.08
C VAL A 143 -25.52 -12.34 11.00
N ASP A 144 -25.29 -11.39 10.11
CA ASP A 144 -26.23 -10.31 9.79
C ASP A 144 -26.00 -9.82 8.35
N SER A 145 -27.02 -9.20 7.77
CA SER A 145 -26.92 -8.57 6.45
C SER A 145 -27.87 -7.38 6.36
N PHE A 146 -27.33 -6.25 5.91
CA PHE A 146 -28.09 -5.07 5.50
C PHE A 146 -28.34 -5.04 3.98
N PHE A 147 -27.87 -6.04 3.22
CA PHE A 147 -28.12 -6.18 1.78
C PHE A 147 -29.53 -6.71 1.52
N HIS A 148 -30.52 -5.88 1.79
CA HIS A 148 -31.93 -6.13 1.50
C HIS A 148 -32.67 -4.79 1.38
N ALA A 149 -33.59 -4.66 0.41
CA ALA A 149 -34.25 -3.38 0.11
C ALA A 149 -34.98 -2.80 1.34
N ASP A 150 -35.74 -3.61 2.08
CA ASP A 150 -36.48 -3.15 3.27
C ASP A 150 -35.54 -2.69 4.39
N ARG A 151 -34.41 -3.36 4.57
CA ARG A 151 -33.42 -2.99 5.60
C ARG A 151 -32.68 -1.72 5.22
N ALA A 152 -32.28 -1.60 3.96
CA ALA A 152 -31.69 -0.39 3.41
C ALA A 152 -32.67 0.79 3.50
N ALA A 153 -33.95 0.58 3.21
CA ALA A 153 -35.00 1.58 3.36
C ALA A 153 -35.19 2.00 4.82
N ALA A 154 -35.23 1.05 5.76
CA ALA A 154 -35.33 1.35 7.19
C ALA A 154 -34.15 2.19 7.71
N LEU A 155 -32.93 1.96 7.18
CA LEU A 155 -31.76 2.78 7.48
C LEU A 155 -31.83 4.16 6.84
N ALA A 156 -32.20 4.24 5.56
CA ALA A 156 -32.35 5.50 4.83
C ALA A 156 -33.41 6.41 5.46
N ALA A 157 -34.47 5.83 6.05
CA ALA A 157 -35.51 6.56 6.77
C ALA A 157 -35.03 7.17 8.10
N ARG A 158 -33.83 6.80 8.58
CA ARG A 158 -33.24 7.28 9.84
C ARG A 158 -31.87 7.93 9.58
N PRO A 159 -31.80 9.06 8.86
CA PRO A 159 -30.54 9.71 8.55
C PRO A 159 -29.79 10.06 9.85
N PRO A 160 -28.44 10.08 9.82
CA PRO A 160 -27.67 10.54 10.97
C PRO A 160 -28.08 11.97 11.32
N GLY A 161 -28.22 12.25 12.62
CA GLY A 161 -28.48 13.60 13.09
C GLY A 161 -27.32 14.55 12.72
N PRO A 162 -27.56 15.86 12.62
CA PRO A 162 -26.54 16.84 12.22
C PRO A 162 -25.35 16.94 13.21
N PHE A 163 -25.52 16.37 14.41
CA PHE A 163 -24.51 16.36 15.48
C PHE A 163 -23.76 15.02 15.58
N ALA A 164 -24.12 14.03 14.77
CA ALA A 164 -23.45 12.74 14.74
C ALA A 164 -22.39 12.73 13.62
N PRO A 165 -21.23 12.09 13.84
CA PRO A 165 -20.33 11.77 12.74
C PRO A 165 -21.08 10.95 11.68
N ALA A 166 -20.61 11.00 10.43
CA ALA A 166 -21.14 10.16 9.37
C ALA A 166 -21.13 8.70 9.85
N ARG A 167 -22.30 8.03 9.79
CA ARG A 167 -22.37 6.61 10.09
C ARG A 167 -21.50 5.85 9.10
N LEU A 168 -20.84 4.79 9.58
CA LEU A 168 -20.26 3.81 8.66
C LEU A 168 -21.36 3.27 7.75
N TRP A 169 -20.99 2.98 6.50
CA TRP A 169 -21.89 2.36 5.56
C TRP A 169 -22.28 0.95 6.08
N PRO A 170 -23.54 0.54 5.95
CA PRO A 170 -24.02 -0.77 6.39
C PRO A 170 -23.49 -1.89 5.49
N ALA A 171 -23.23 -3.06 6.06
CA ALA A 171 -22.59 -4.17 5.36
C ALA A 171 -23.30 -5.50 5.62
N GLU A 172 -22.61 -6.59 5.34
CA GLU A 172 -23.00 -7.90 5.79
C GLU A 172 -21.79 -8.65 6.29
N GLY A 173 -22.02 -9.67 7.10
CA GLY A 173 -20.91 -10.44 7.60
C GLY A 173 -21.35 -11.66 8.38
N ALA A 174 -20.46 -12.63 8.45
CA ALA A 174 -20.55 -13.76 9.34
C ALA A 174 -19.20 -14.05 9.98
N GLY A 175 -19.22 -14.42 11.26
CA GLY A 175 -18.08 -14.97 11.98
C GLY A 175 -18.45 -16.32 12.58
N ALA A 176 -17.50 -17.26 12.61
CA ALA A 176 -17.63 -18.55 13.24
C ALA A 176 -16.43 -18.85 14.13
N LEU A 177 -16.68 -19.33 15.34
CA LEU A 177 -15.69 -19.59 16.38
C LEU A 177 -15.92 -20.98 16.97
N VAL A 178 -14.91 -21.85 16.91
CA VAL A 178 -14.96 -23.17 17.55
C VAL A 178 -14.13 -23.13 18.83
N VAL A 179 -14.77 -23.41 19.96
CA VAL A 179 -14.15 -23.39 21.28
C VAL A 179 -14.24 -24.76 21.95
N VAL A 180 -13.20 -25.12 22.70
CA VAL A 180 -13.18 -26.31 23.56
C VAL A 180 -12.77 -25.93 24.96
N ARG A 181 -13.32 -26.63 25.96
CA ARG A 181 -13.00 -26.39 27.36
C ARG A 181 -11.59 -26.88 27.70
N GLY A 182 -10.89 -26.09 28.51
CA GLY A 182 -9.53 -26.38 28.97
C GLY A 182 -8.47 -25.63 28.16
N MET A 183 -7.23 -25.66 28.65
CA MET A 183 -6.09 -25.03 27.98
C MET A 183 -5.40 -26.03 27.06
N ARG A 184 -5.21 -25.62 25.80
CA ARG A 184 -4.28 -26.25 24.86
C ARG A 184 -3.09 -25.30 24.71
N LYS A 185 -1.87 -25.81 24.90
CA LYS A 185 -0.65 -24.99 24.86
C LYS A 185 -0.50 -24.22 23.54
N ASP A 186 -0.94 -24.83 22.44
CA ASP A 186 -0.74 -24.29 21.09
C ASP A 186 -1.95 -23.49 20.57
N ALA A 187 -2.93 -23.19 21.44
CA ALA A 187 -4.18 -22.53 21.04
C ALA A 187 -4.36 -21.20 21.77
N SER A 188 -4.87 -20.21 21.05
CA SER A 188 -5.37 -18.98 21.67
C SER A 188 -6.48 -19.32 22.66
N THR A 189 -6.56 -18.56 23.75
CA THR A 189 -7.41 -18.91 24.87
C THR A 189 -8.27 -17.72 25.30
N ILE A 190 -9.56 -17.95 25.49
CA ILE A 190 -10.49 -17.02 26.13
C ILE A 190 -10.45 -17.28 27.64
N LEU A 191 -10.05 -16.25 28.39
CA LEU A 191 -9.90 -16.30 29.85
C LEU A 191 -11.17 -15.92 30.58
N MET A 192 -11.96 -15.01 30.00
CA MET A 192 -13.19 -14.51 30.60
C MET A 192 -14.08 -13.94 29.50
N SER A 193 -15.39 -14.05 29.69
CA SER A 193 -16.39 -13.27 28.95
C SER A 193 -17.50 -12.83 29.89
N LYS A 194 -17.99 -11.59 29.71
CA LYS A 194 -19.01 -10.97 30.55
C LYS A 194 -19.87 -10.02 29.73
N THR A 195 -21.09 -9.79 30.20
CA THR A 195 -22.04 -8.83 29.64
C THR A 195 -22.67 -7.97 30.74
N ALA A 196 -23.13 -6.78 30.36
CA ALA A 196 -23.87 -5.87 31.22
C ALA A 196 -24.85 -5.04 30.39
N ARG A 197 -26.05 -4.81 30.92
CA ARG A 197 -27.02 -3.90 30.33
C ARG A 197 -26.67 -2.46 30.68
N GLY A 198 -26.41 -1.63 29.67
CA GLY A 198 -26.26 -0.19 29.84
C GLY A 198 -27.61 0.54 29.74
N ARG A 199 -27.60 1.84 30.06
CA ARG A 199 -28.78 2.70 29.98
C ARG A 199 -29.10 3.12 28.55
N GLY A 200 -28.11 3.70 27.84
CA GLY A 200 -28.31 4.15 26.47
C GLY A 200 -28.37 3.00 25.46
N THR A 201 -29.26 3.12 24.48
CA THR A 201 -29.49 2.15 23.40
C THR A 201 -29.37 2.83 22.03
N ASP A 202 -29.43 2.07 20.94
CA ASP A 202 -29.45 2.65 19.59
C ASP A 202 -30.81 3.32 19.26
N ASP A 203 -31.83 3.11 20.10
CA ASP A 203 -33.21 3.58 19.89
C ASP A 203 -33.64 4.67 20.89
N ASP A 204 -32.74 5.18 21.73
CA ASP A 204 -33.01 6.29 22.65
C ASP A 204 -31.93 7.39 22.60
N ASP A 205 -32.26 8.53 23.19
CA ASP A 205 -31.36 9.69 23.33
C ASP A 205 -30.72 9.74 24.73
N GLU A 206 -30.68 8.62 25.46
CA GLU A 206 -30.11 8.60 26.82
C GLU A 206 -28.60 8.92 26.76
N PRO A 207 -28.09 9.78 27.66
CA PRO A 207 -26.67 10.09 27.71
C PRO A 207 -25.81 8.84 27.92
N VAL A 208 -24.76 8.72 27.12
CA VAL A 208 -23.77 7.63 27.22
C VAL A 208 -22.97 7.78 28.50
N ASP A 209 -23.34 7.13 29.61
CA ASP A 209 -22.61 7.26 30.89
C ASP A 209 -21.38 6.34 31.00
N ALA A 210 -21.25 5.37 30.07
CA ALA A 210 -20.21 4.35 30.02
C ALA A 210 -20.08 3.47 31.29
N ALA A 211 -21.08 3.46 32.17
CA ALA A 211 -20.99 2.79 33.47
C ALA A 211 -20.92 1.26 33.32
N ALA A 212 -21.72 0.69 32.42
CA ALA A 212 -21.78 -0.75 32.18
C ALA A 212 -20.44 -1.29 31.71
N LEU A 213 -19.85 -0.71 30.66
CA LEU A 213 -18.56 -1.16 30.13
C LEU A 213 -17.39 -0.87 31.08
N THR A 214 -17.43 0.27 31.81
CA THR A 214 -16.46 0.55 32.89
C THR A 214 -16.46 -0.57 33.93
N ASN A 215 -17.64 -1.01 34.37
CA ASN A 215 -17.77 -2.08 35.37
C ASN A 215 -17.24 -3.41 34.81
N LEU A 216 -17.57 -3.75 33.56
CA LEU A 216 -17.05 -4.96 32.92
C LEU A 216 -15.51 -4.98 32.84
N LEU A 217 -14.89 -3.85 32.54
CA LEU A 217 -13.43 -3.71 32.50
C LEU A 217 -12.80 -3.78 33.90
N ALA A 218 -13.43 -3.16 34.91
CA ALA A 218 -12.99 -3.22 36.30
C ALA A 218 -12.97 -4.67 36.81
N ASP A 219 -13.93 -5.46 36.35
CA ASP A 219 -14.19 -6.86 36.69
C ASP A 219 -13.28 -7.89 36.01
N LEU A 220 -12.37 -7.45 35.13
CA LEU A 220 -11.42 -8.32 34.46
C LEU A 220 -10.36 -8.83 35.46
N PRO A 221 -9.85 -10.07 35.27
CA PRO A 221 -8.78 -10.59 36.13
C PRO A 221 -7.52 -9.73 36.03
N GLU A 222 -6.86 -9.52 37.16
CA GLU A 222 -5.54 -8.88 37.21
C GLU A 222 -4.51 -9.69 36.39
N GLY A 223 -3.53 -9.00 35.82
CA GLY A 223 -2.47 -9.61 35.02
C GLY A 223 -1.72 -8.58 34.18
N THR A 224 -1.08 -9.01 33.09
CA THR A 224 -0.39 -8.10 32.17
C THR A 224 -1.37 -7.06 31.59
N PRO A 225 -0.93 -5.83 31.29
CA PRO A 225 -1.80 -4.84 30.65
C PRO A 225 -2.31 -5.31 29.28
N ILE A 226 -3.54 -4.96 28.93
CA ILE A 226 -4.14 -5.23 27.63
C ILE A 226 -3.37 -4.42 26.57
N ARG A 227 -2.88 -5.12 25.53
CA ARG A 227 -2.09 -4.49 24.46
C ARG A 227 -2.89 -4.22 23.19
N VAL A 228 -3.93 -5.01 22.92
CA VAL A 228 -4.74 -4.85 21.70
C VAL A 228 -6.21 -4.97 22.05
N VAL A 229 -7.01 -4.05 21.51
CA VAL A 229 -8.46 -4.01 21.70
C VAL A 229 -9.13 -4.11 20.33
N PHE A 230 -10.10 -5.01 20.23
CA PHE A 230 -10.95 -5.19 19.06
C PHE A 230 -12.37 -4.80 19.44
N GLY A 231 -12.98 -3.87 18.71
CA GLY A 231 -14.36 -3.47 19.00
C GLY A 231 -14.93 -2.44 18.04
N GLN A 232 -15.91 -1.68 18.51
CA GLN A 232 -16.77 -0.84 17.68
C GLN A 232 -16.56 0.66 17.92
N ASP A 233 -15.38 1.06 18.40
CA ASP A 233 -15.05 2.44 18.80
C ASP A 233 -15.06 3.44 17.63
N ARG A 234 -15.09 2.97 16.39
CA ARG A 234 -15.15 3.80 15.17
C ARG A 234 -16.45 3.63 14.37
N VAL A 235 -17.47 2.98 14.94
CA VAL A 235 -18.75 2.72 14.23
C VAL A 235 -19.67 3.94 14.25
N ASP A 236 -19.86 4.53 15.43
CA ASP A 236 -20.68 5.72 15.65
C ASP A 236 -20.29 6.41 16.96
N ALA A 237 -20.92 7.57 17.23
CA ALA A 237 -20.64 8.36 18.43
C ALA A 237 -21.02 7.67 19.75
N LEU A 238 -22.06 6.82 19.76
CA LEU A 238 -22.47 6.10 20.97
C LEU A 238 -21.35 5.12 21.38
N ARG A 239 -20.94 4.27 20.44
CA ARG A 239 -19.92 3.25 20.66
C ARG A 239 -18.54 3.86 20.92
N ALA A 240 -18.17 4.93 20.20
CA ALA A 240 -16.93 5.67 20.44
C ALA A 240 -16.87 6.22 21.89
N ARG A 241 -17.91 6.95 22.32
CA ARG A 241 -17.96 7.55 23.67
C ARG A 241 -18.01 6.50 24.77
N GLU A 242 -18.77 5.43 24.58
CA GLU A 242 -18.85 4.31 25.53
C GLU A 242 -17.45 3.74 25.77
N TRP A 243 -16.68 3.52 24.70
CA TRP A 243 -15.32 3.01 24.79
C TRP A 243 -14.35 4.03 25.42
N GLU A 244 -14.27 5.25 24.89
CA GLU A 244 -13.33 6.28 25.35
C GLU A 244 -13.45 6.54 26.85
N TRP A 245 -14.67 6.68 27.36
CA TRP A 245 -14.90 6.96 28.78
C TRP A 245 -14.61 5.74 29.66
N SER A 246 -14.96 4.55 29.20
CA SER A 246 -14.66 3.30 29.93
C SER A 246 -13.16 3.05 30.00
N ALA A 247 -12.46 3.20 28.88
CA ALA A 247 -11.01 3.04 28.79
C ALA A 247 -10.28 4.08 29.63
N ALA A 248 -10.70 5.35 29.61
CA ALA A 248 -10.12 6.41 30.45
C ALA A 248 -10.27 6.11 31.96
N ARG A 249 -11.45 5.65 32.40
CA ARG A 249 -11.69 5.29 33.81
C ARG A 249 -10.92 4.04 34.25
N GLN A 250 -10.57 3.17 33.31
CA GLN A 250 -9.84 1.93 33.53
C GLN A 250 -8.44 1.95 32.88
N ALA A 251 -7.83 3.13 32.75
CA ALA A 251 -6.58 3.31 32.00
C ALA A 251 -5.44 2.40 32.49
N SER A 252 -5.41 2.08 33.79
CA SER A 252 -4.44 1.17 34.41
C SER A 252 -4.52 -0.28 33.92
N ARG A 253 -5.61 -0.67 33.25
CA ARG A 253 -5.77 -1.99 32.62
C ARG A 253 -5.05 -2.12 31.27
N PHE A 254 -4.69 -1.00 30.65
CA PHE A 254 -4.16 -0.96 29.28
C PHE A 254 -2.66 -0.65 29.27
N HIS A 255 -1.98 -1.20 28.27
CA HIS A 255 -0.61 -0.79 27.96
C HIS A 255 -0.61 0.65 27.42
N ALA A 256 0.45 1.42 27.66
CA ALA A 256 0.56 2.80 27.17
C ALA A 256 0.49 2.90 25.63
N GLU A 257 0.90 1.84 24.95
CA GLU A 257 0.88 1.70 23.49
C GLU A 257 -0.26 0.76 23.03
N ALA A 258 -1.34 0.67 23.80
CA ALA A 258 -2.46 -0.20 23.42
C ALA A 258 -3.05 0.22 22.06
N LEU A 259 -3.25 -0.75 21.18
CA LEU A 259 -3.79 -0.52 19.83
C LEU A 259 -5.29 -0.83 19.80
N GLY A 260 -6.08 0.09 19.24
CA GLY A 260 -7.50 -0.12 18.95
C GLY A 260 -7.71 -0.55 17.50
N VAL A 261 -8.50 -1.60 17.29
CA VAL A 261 -8.81 -2.18 15.98
C VAL A 261 -10.33 -2.28 15.83
N CYS A 262 -10.88 -1.60 14.83
CA CYS A 262 -12.30 -1.66 14.49
C CYS A 262 -12.47 -2.27 13.10
N LEU A 263 -12.80 -3.56 13.02
CA LEU A 263 -12.98 -4.24 11.74
C LEU A 263 -14.10 -3.61 10.91
N GLU A 264 -15.20 -3.21 11.56
CA GLU A 264 -16.34 -2.56 10.89
C GLU A 264 -15.96 -1.23 10.22
N ALA A 265 -14.95 -0.51 10.72
CA ALA A 265 -14.47 0.71 10.05
C ALA A 265 -13.86 0.41 8.67
N GLU A 266 -13.41 -0.82 8.45
CA GLU A 266 -12.78 -1.25 7.21
C GLU A 266 -13.77 -1.96 6.27
N ILE A 267 -14.72 -2.71 6.83
CA ILE A 267 -15.64 -3.57 6.06
C ILE A 267 -17.12 -3.15 6.12
N GLY A 268 -17.39 -2.02 6.76
CA GLY A 268 -18.73 -1.51 7.06
C GLY A 268 -19.39 -2.17 8.26
N GLN A 269 -20.57 -1.65 8.65
CA GLN A 269 -21.29 -2.10 9.85
C GLN A 269 -21.97 -3.46 9.61
N VAL A 270 -21.63 -4.47 10.42
CA VAL A 270 -22.10 -5.87 10.24
C VAL A 270 -23.09 -6.31 11.32
N GLY A 271 -23.63 -5.36 12.08
CA GLY A 271 -24.78 -5.59 12.96
C GLY A 271 -24.55 -6.69 14.00
N ALA A 272 -25.42 -7.69 14.04
CA ALA A 272 -25.35 -8.79 15.00
C ALA A 272 -24.09 -9.67 14.88
N ALA A 273 -23.43 -9.68 13.71
CA ALA A 273 -22.21 -10.45 13.51
C ALA A 273 -20.98 -9.82 14.17
N ALA A 274 -21.04 -8.53 14.54
CA ALA A 274 -19.87 -7.72 14.89
C ALA A 274 -19.06 -8.29 16.08
N GLY A 275 -19.72 -8.78 17.14
CA GLY A 275 -19.01 -9.34 18.28
C GLY A 275 -18.26 -10.62 17.93
N VAL A 276 -18.87 -11.55 17.17
CA VAL A 276 -18.22 -12.80 16.75
C VAL A 276 -17.09 -12.49 15.77
N MET A 277 -17.32 -11.65 14.77
CA MET A 277 -16.30 -11.24 13.80
C MET A 277 -15.13 -10.52 14.48
N GLY A 278 -15.39 -9.65 15.45
CA GLY A 278 -14.36 -8.97 16.24
C GLY A 278 -13.48 -9.96 17.02
N LEU A 279 -14.08 -10.96 17.66
CA LEU A 279 -13.35 -12.03 18.35
C LEU A 279 -12.53 -12.90 17.39
N VAL A 280 -13.13 -13.32 16.28
CA VAL A 280 -12.46 -14.13 15.26
C VAL A 280 -11.29 -13.36 14.65
N HIS A 281 -11.48 -12.09 14.32
CA HIS A 281 -10.43 -11.21 13.81
C HIS A 281 -9.32 -10.97 14.84
N ALA A 282 -9.66 -10.85 16.13
CA ALA A 282 -8.67 -10.72 17.19
C ALA A 282 -7.72 -11.92 17.26
N PHE A 283 -8.30 -13.13 17.31
CA PHE A 283 -7.50 -14.36 17.33
C PHE A 283 -6.82 -14.64 15.99
N GLY A 284 -7.44 -14.27 14.88
CA GLY A 284 -6.84 -14.31 13.54
C GLY A 284 -5.59 -13.44 13.44
N SER A 285 -5.66 -12.20 13.94
CA SER A 285 -4.54 -11.25 13.92
C SER A 285 -3.34 -11.73 14.73
N VAL A 286 -3.59 -12.37 15.88
CA VAL A 286 -2.55 -13.04 16.67
C VAL A 286 -2.00 -14.26 15.95
N ARG A 287 -2.88 -15.14 15.44
CA ARG A 287 -2.50 -16.37 14.72
C ARG A 287 -1.62 -16.07 13.51
N HIS A 288 -1.89 -14.97 12.83
CA HIS A 288 -1.12 -14.49 11.68
C HIS A 288 0.01 -13.52 12.07
N GLY A 289 0.30 -13.31 13.36
CA GLY A 289 1.42 -12.47 13.82
C GLY A 289 1.33 -10.99 13.44
N VAL A 290 0.14 -10.49 13.10
CA VAL A 290 -0.12 -9.05 12.98
C VAL A 290 -0.16 -8.39 14.36
N CYS A 291 -0.62 -9.13 15.36
CA CYS A 291 -0.50 -8.76 16.77
C CYS A 291 0.55 -9.66 17.47
N PRO A 292 1.28 -9.15 18.48
CA PRO A 292 2.24 -9.96 19.22
C PRO A 292 1.55 -11.14 19.93
N SER A 293 2.15 -12.33 19.87
CA SER A 293 1.55 -13.57 20.42
C SER A 293 1.40 -13.56 21.94
N ASP A 294 2.26 -12.83 22.64
CA ASP A 294 2.26 -12.65 24.11
C ASP A 294 1.22 -11.63 24.60
N SER A 295 0.46 -11.02 23.68
CA SER A 295 -0.46 -9.94 24.02
C SER A 295 -1.75 -10.46 24.64
N ARG A 296 -2.15 -9.85 25.77
CA ARG A 296 -3.54 -9.87 26.21
C ARG A 296 -4.35 -9.01 25.25
N LEU A 297 -5.39 -9.62 24.69
CA LEU A 297 -6.33 -8.97 23.80
C LEU A 297 -7.70 -8.85 24.48
N LEU A 298 -8.41 -7.78 24.15
CA LEU A 298 -9.80 -7.57 24.55
C LEU A 298 -10.65 -7.45 23.30
N ALA A 299 -11.73 -8.22 23.20
CA ALA A 299 -12.76 -7.99 22.21
C ALA A 299 -14.03 -7.49 22.91
N TRP A 300 -14.72 -6.49 22.36
CA TRP A 300 -15.95 -5.96 22.93
C TRP A 300 -16.95 -5.55 21.83
N ALA A 301 -18.24 -5.53 22.18
CA ALA A 301 -19.29 -5.01 21.30
C ALA A 301 -20.48 -4.46 22.10
N LEU A 302 -21.29 -3.65 21.43
CA LEU A 302 -22.53 -3.05 21.93
C LEU A 302 -23.69 -3.45 20.99
N SER A 303 -24.64 -4.22 21.53
CA SER A 303 -25.89 -4.55 20.87
C SER A 303 -26.82 -3.35 20.81
N ARG A 304 -27.71 -3.35 19.81
CA ARG A 304 -28.74 -2.32 19.60
C ARG A 304 -29.57 -2.01 20.84
N ASP A 305 -29.88 -3.05 21.61
CA ASP A 305 -30.64 -2.95 22.84
C ASP A 305 -29.84 -2.32 23.99
N GLY A 306 -28.58 -1.96 23.81
CA GLY A 306 -27.73 -1.43 24.86
C GLY A 306 -27.10 -2.52 25.74
N THR A 307 -27.09 -3.78 25.33
CA THR A 307 -26.25 -4.78 25.99
C THR A 307 -24.80 -4.59 25.56
N ARG A 308 -23.89 -4.41 26.52
CA ARG A 308 -22.43 -4.38 26.30
C ARG A 308 -21.89 -5.76 26.65
N GLY A 309 -20.95 -6.24 25.85
CA GLY A 309 -20.23 -7.45 26.20
C GLY A 309 -18.76 -7.35 25.86
N LEU A 310 -17.95 -8.09 26.59
CA LEU A 310 -16.53 -8.23 26.32
C LEU A 310 -16.04 -9.65 26.57
N ALA A 311 -14.92 -9.97 25.95
CA ALA A 311 -14.12 -11.15 26.22
C ALA A 311 -12.64 -10.79 26.25
N LEU A 312 -11.95 -11.35 27.23
CA LEU A 312 -10.52 -11.24 27.40
C LEU A 312 -9.88 -12.52 26.89
N GLY A 313 -8.92 -12.37 25.98
CA GLY A 313 -8.16 -13.46 25.40
C GLY A 313 -6.65 -13.30 25.57
N VAL A 314 -5.94 -14.40 25.35
CA VAL A 314 -4.48 -14.45 25.16
C VAL A 314 -4.17 -15.25 23.91
N GLY A 315 -3.12 -14.83 23.20
CA GLY A 315 -2.61 -15.57 22.06
C GLY A 315 -1.99 -16.90 22.46
N GLY A 316 -2.14 -17.90 21.59
CA GLY A 316 -1.41 -19.16 21.68
C GLY A 316 -0.15 -19.13 20.83
N ASP A 317 0.86 -19.90 21.23
CA ASP A 317 2.02 -20.17 20.39
C ASP A 317 1.56 -21.01 19.20
N SER A 318 1.36 -20.35 18.07
CA SER A 318 0.84 -21.03 16.89
C SER A 318 1.96 -21.85 16.24
N ALA A 319 1.71 -23.13 16.00
CA ALA A 319 2.70 -24.01 15.36
C ALA A 319 3.07 -23.48 13.96
N PRO A 320 4.36 -23.46 13.58
CA PRO A 320 4.87 -22.73 12.41
C PRO A 320 4.51 -23.31 11.01
N GLY A 321 3.44 -24.09 10.86
CA GLY A 321 3.22 -24.92 9.66
C GLY A 321 2.45 -24.29 8.49
N GLU A 322 1.53 -23.35 8.71
CA GLU A 322 0.63 -22.83 7.65
C GLU A 322 0.29 -21.34 7.82
N LEU A 323 1.02 -20.65 8.71
CA LEU A 323 0.69 -19.31 9.12
C LEU A 323 1.36 -18.29 8.21
N LEU A 324 0.53 -17.46 7.60
CA LEU A 324 1.02 -16.27 6.93
C LEU A 324 1.33 -15.22 7.99
N HIS A 325 2.60 -14.83 8.10
CA HIS A 325 3.04 -13.70 8.91
C HIS A 325 3.23 -12.46 8.04
N PRO A 326 2.90 -11.25 8.55
CA PRO A 326 3.08 -10.01 7.80
C PRO A 326 4.55 -9.77 7.51
N LEU A 327 4.81 -9.12 6.39
CA LEU A 327 6.11 -8.56 6.13
C LEU A 327 6.30 -7.31 7.01
N ALA A 328 7.38 -7.27 7.79
CA ALA A 328 7.64 -6.17 8.74
C ALA A 328 8.50 -5.06 8.13
N GLU A 329 9.69 -5.43 7.63
CA GLU A 329 10.68 -4.45 7.15
C GLU A 329 11.03 -4.66 5.69
N ARG A 330 10.97 -5.91 5.21
CA ARG A 330 11.52 -6.31 3.92
C ARG A 330 10.62 -7.36 3.27
N VAL A 331 10.66 -7.40 1.94
CA VAL A 331 10.02 -8.47 1.18
C VAL A 331 10.80 -9.76 1.40
N ARG A 332 10.16 -10.75 2.01
CA ARG A 332 10.73 -12.08 2.21
C ARG A 332 9.85 -13.11 1.54
N ALA A 333 10.47 -14.11 0.94
CA ALA A 333 9.74 -15.24 0.38
C ALA A 333 9.10 -16.08 1.47
N ARG A 334 7.89 -16.54 1.21
CA ARG A 334 7.08 -17.32 2.14
C ARG A 334 6.62 -18.61 1.48
N ALA A 335 6.78 -19.72 2.19
CA ALA A 335 6.18 -20.99 1.80
C ALA A 335 4.66 -20.89 1.89
N VAL A 336 3.99 -20.92 0.74
CA VAL A 336 2.54 -21.01 0.62
C VAL A 336 2.23 -22.15 -0.34
N PRO A 337 1.22 -23.00 -0.08
CA PRO A 337 0.79 -23.99 -1.05
C PRO A 337 0.39 -23.30 -2.35
N LEU A 338 0.96 -23.70 -3.49
CA LEU A 338 0.66 -23.12 -4.80
C LEU A 338 0.03 -24.17 -5.72
N ASP A 339 -0.99 -23.75 -6.47
CA ASP A 339 -1.43 -24.52 -7.64
C ASP A 339 -0.35 -24.38 -8.73
N SER A 340 -0.08 -25.46 -9.47
CA SER A 340 0.89 -25.42 -10.56
C SER A 340 0.48 -24.38 -11.61
N VAL A 341 1.36 -23.40 -11.87
CA VAL A 341 1.11 -22.34 -12.85
C VAL A 341 1.34 -22.89 -14.27
N VAL A 342 0.32 -23.55 -14.81
CA VAL A 342 0.25 -23.89 -16.24
C VAL A 342 -0.27 -22.66 -16.98
N LEU A 343 0.65 -21.88 -17.53
CA LEU A 343 0.28 -20.86 -18.51
C LEU A 343 0.14 -21.59 -19.83
N ASP A 344 -1.01 -21.47 -20.47
CA ASP A 344 -1.22 -22.02 -21.80
C ASP A 344 -0.21 -21.39 -22.76
N GLU A 345 0.64 -22.20 -23.38
CA GLU A 345 1.65 -21.73 -24.34
C GLU A 345 1.03 -21.39 -25.70
N SER A 346 -0.28 -21.58 -25.87
CA SER A 346 -0.99 -21.11 -27.05
C SER A 346 -0.97 -19.58 -27.04
N SER A 347 -0.07 -19.02 -27.86
CA SER A 347 -0.08 -17.61 -28.25
C SER A 347 -1.53 -17.19 -28.52
N PRO A 348 -2.02 -16.08 -27.95
CA PRO A 348 -3.35 -15.58 -28.27
C PRO A 348 -3.43 -15.45 -29.78
N SER A 349 -4.31 -16.24 -30.40
CA SER A 349 -4.57 -16.18 -31.83
C SER A 349 -4.95 -14.74 -32.17
N GLU A 350 -4.26 -14.15 -33.15
CA GLU A 350 -4.36 -12.76 -33.59
C GLU A 350 -5.76 -12.32 -34.12
N ASP A 351 -6.82 -13.09 -33.92
CA ASP A 351 -8.08 -12.98 -34.67
C ASP A 351 -9.31 -12.51 -33.86
N VAL A 352 -9.13 -11.68 -32.81
CA VAL A 352 -10.27 -10.94 -32.23
C VAL A 352 -10.03 -9.45 -32.35
N GLU A 353 -10.12 -8.94 -33.58
CA GLU A 353 -10.51 -7.55 -33.81
C GLU A 353 -11.91 -7.34 -33.21
N SER A 354 -11.93 -6.93 -31.94
CA SER A 354 -13.09 -6.29 -31.34
C SER A 354 -13.32 -4.99 -32.12
N ALA A 355 -14.26 -5.03 -33.07
CA ALA A 355 -14.81 -3.84 -33.70
C ALA A 355 -15.43 -2.93 -32.62
N PHE A 356 -14.62 -2.03 -32.09
CA PHE A 356 -15.08 -0.89 -31.31
C PHE A 356 -15.59 0.13 -32.32
N ASP A 357 -16.91 0.24 -32.45
CA ASP A 357 -17.58 1.18 -33.34
C ASP A 357 -17.43 2.59 -32.76
N GLU A 358 -16.35 3.26 -33.17
CA GLU A 358 -15.97 4.63 -32.75
C GLU A 358 -16.80 5.70 -33.47
N ALA A 359 -18.10 5.46 -33.64
CA ALA A 359 -19.01 6.31 -34.39
C ALA A 359 -20.27 6.66 -33.58
N THR A 360 -20.13 7.49 -32.54
CA THR A 360 -21.04 8.62 -32.19
C THR A 360 -20.67 9.22 -30.83
N PHE A 361 -19.64 10.07 -30.81
CA PHE A 361 -19.51 11.07 -29.75
C PHE A 361 -19.53 12.44 -30.40
N ASP A 362 -20.69 13.10 -30.35
CA ASP A 362 -20.92 14.47 -30.82
C ASP A 362 -20.51 15.44 -29.70
N PRO A 363 -19.36 16.15 -29.81
CA PRO A 363 -18.90 17.05 -28.76
C PRO A 363 -19.71 18.35 -28.69
N ASP A 364 -20.60 18.62 -29.64
CA ASP A 364 -21.32 19.90 -29.77
C ASP A 364 -22.76 19.85 -29.22
N ALA A 365 -23.23 18.70 -28.72
CA ALA A 365 -24.58 18.55 -28.15
C ALA A 365 -24.71 18.90 -26.65
N ALA A 366 -23.65 19.36 -25.98
CA ALA A 366 -23.60 19.51 -24.52
C ALA A 366 -23.43 20.94 -23.98
N LEU A 367 -23.94 21.96 -24.67
CA LEU A 367 -24.01 23.33 -24.14
C LEU A 367 -25.37 23.99 -24.42
N ALA A 368 -26.38 23.62 -23.62
CA ALA A 368 -27.58 24.43 -23.44
C ALA A 368 -27.53 25.12 -22.06
N PRO A 369 -27.85 26.43 -21.96
CA PRO A 369 -27.83 27.16 -20.70
C PRO A 369 -29.00 26.69 -19.82
N ALA A 370 -28.70 25.92 -18.78
CA ALA A 370 -29.62 25.63 -17.70
C ALA A 370 -29.60 26.80 -16.70
N ASN A 371 -30.45 27.81 -16.92
CA ASN A 371 -30.96 28.74 -15.89
C ASN A 371 -32.08 29.59 -16.49
N ASP A 372 -33.32 29.10 -16.38
CA ASP A 372 -34.57 29.87 -16.18
C ASP A 372 -35.76 28.92 -16.38
N ILE A 373 -36.10 28.18 -15.32
CA ILE A 373 -37.39 27.47 -15.22
C ILE A 373 -38.17 28.14 -14.09
N LEU A 374 -39.15 28.95 -14.47
CA LEU A 374 -40.23 29.41 -13.60
C LEU A 374 -41.04 28.21 -13.09
N PRO A 375 -41.55 28.22 -11.84
CA PRO A 375 -42.31 27.11 -11.30
C PRO A 375 -43.66 26.99 -12.01
N LEU A 376 -43.79 26.01 -12.90
CA LEU A 376 -45.08 25.52 -13.38
C LEU A 376 -45.53 24.38 -12.45
N GLU A 377 -46.40 24.71 -11.50
CA GLU A 377 -47.14 23.73 -10.71
C GLU A 377 -48.00 22.88 -11.66
N ARG A 378 -47.53 21.66 -11.97
CA ARG A 378 -48.40 20.63 -12.56
C ARG A 378 -49.25 20.04 -11.44
N PRO A 379 -50.57 19.86 -11.65
CA PRO A 379 -51.41 19.14 -10.70
C PRO A 379 -50.91 17.69 -10.58
N LEU A 380 -50.71 17.25 -9.34
CA LEU A 380 -50.26 15.90 -9.00
C LEU A 380 -51.29 14.87 -9.49
N PRO A 381 -50.89 13.82 -10.23
CA PRO A 381 -51.79 12.73 -10.56
C PRO A 381 -52.25 12.01 -9.29
N GLU A 382 -53.56 11.85 -9.15
CA GLU A 382 -54.22 11.08 -8.10
C GLU A 382 -53.95 9.58 -8.29
N SER A 383 -52.74 9.15 -7.92
CA SER A 383 -52.35 7.82 -7.44
C SER A 383 -50.83 7.74 -7.42
N ILE A 384 -50.22 8.44 -6.46
CA ILE A 384 -48.81 8.23 -6.12
C ILE A 384 -48.72 6.82 -5.53
N THR A 385 -48.43 5.85 -6.39
CA THR A 385 -47.79 4.62 -5.93
C THR A 385 -46.48 5.08 -5.30
N THR A 386 -46.40 4.99 -3.97
CA THR A 386 -45.22 5.40 -3.21
C THR A 386 -44.05 4.56 -3.71
N SER A 387 -43.23 5.16 -4.58
CA SER A 387 -41.99 4.52 -5.02
C SER A 387 -41.18 4.15 -3.78
N PRO A 388 -40.62 2.94 -3.71
CA PRO A 388 -39.88 2.51 -2.53
C PRO A 388 -38.72 3.49 -2.29
N LEU A 389 -38.49 3.83 -1.01
CA LEU A 389 -37.46 4.79 -0.61
C LEU A 389 -36.07 4.40 -1.12
N VAL A 390 -35.82 3.09 -1.18
CA VAL A 390 -34.61 2.46 -1.67
C VAL A 390 -34.99 1.30 -2.59
N ARG A 391 -34.34 1.19 -3.75
CA ARG A 391 -34.48 0.05 -4.66
C ARG A 391 -33.13 -0.55 -5.01
N LEU A 392 -33.09 -1.86 -5.19
CA LEU A 392 -31.93 -2.56 -5.73
C LEU A 392 -31.73 -2.11 -7.19
N ASP A 393 -30.48 -1.90 -7.59
CA ASP A 393 -30.11 -1.52 -8.95
C ASP A 393 -29.39 -2.68 -9.66
N PRO A 394 -30.10 -3.49 -10.48
CA PRO A 394 -29.51 -4.66 -11.14
C PRO A 394 -28.29 -4.35 -12.00
N GLU A 395 -28.22 -3.14 -12.57
CA GLU A 395 -27.09 -2.71 -13.42
C GLU A 395 -25.80 -2.51 -12.62
N ARG A 396 -25.92 -2.29 -11.30
CA ARG A 396 -24.78 -2.12 -10.38
C ARG A 396 -24.39 -3.41 -9.66
N LEU A 397 -25.20 -4.46 -9.76
CA LEU A 397 -24.91 -5.75 -9.15
C LEU A 397 -23.86 -6.49 -9.96
N ARG A 398 -22.77 -6.83 -9.29
CA ARG A 398 -21.70 -7.65 -9.87
C ARG A 398 -21.50 -8.89 -9.02
N HIS A 399 -22.16 -9.97 -9.39
CA HIS A 399 -21.87 -11.29 -8.84
C HIS A 399 -20.61 -11.86 -9.50
N VAL A 400 -19.68 -12.36 -8.70
CA VAL A 400 -18.44 -12.99 -9.17
C VAL A 400 -18.23 -14.31 -8.47
N SER A 401 -17.54 -15.26 -9.10
CA SER A 401 -17.11 -16.45 -8.35
C SER A 401 -16.10 -16.04 -7.26
N ARG A 402 -15.98 -16.87 -6.21
CA ARG A 402 -14.96 -16.64 -5.17
C ARG A 402 -13.54 -16.61 -5.75
N GLU A 403 -13.28 -17.37 -6.81
CA GLU A 403 -12.01 -17.32 -7.53
C GLU A 403 -11.80 -15.96 -8.23
N ALA A 404 -12.80 -15.49 -8.98
CA ALA A 404 -12.73 -14.19 -9.64
C ALA A 404 -12.58 -13.04 -8.64
N PHE A 405 -13.21 -13.13 -7.46
CA PHE A 405 -12.99 -12.20 -6.37
C PHE A 405 -11.52 -12.10 -5.95
N TYR A 406 -10.85 -13.24 -5.71
CA TYR A 406 -9.41 -13.23 -5.36
C TYR A 406 -8.52 -12.77 -6.52
N ALA A 407 -8.89 -13.06 -7.77
CA ALA A 407 -8.19 -12.53 -8.93
C ALA A 407 -8.25 -10.99 -8.96
N GLU A 408 -9.41 -10.40 -8.69
CA GLU A 408 -9.56 -8.94 -8.58
C GLU A 408 -8.76 -8.34 -7.43
N VAL A 409 -8.68 -9.01 -6.27
CA VAL A 409 -7.81 -8.59 -5.16
C VAL A 409 -6.34 -8.56 -5.62
N VAL A 410 -5.87 -9.61 -6.27
CA VAL A 410 -4.48 -9.71 -6.74
C VAL A 410 -4.19 -8.63 -7.79
N SER A 411 -5.07 -8.44 -8.77
CA SER A 411 -4.94 -7.41 -9.80
C SER A 411 -4.88 -5.99 -9.20
N HIS A 412 -5.80 -5.67 -8.28
CA HIS A 412 -5.81 -4.38 -7.58
C HIS A 412 -4.52 -4.14 -6.78
N CYS A 413 -4.04 -5.14 -6.06
CA CYS A 413 -2.81 -5.03 -5.29
C CYS A 413 -1.58 -4.90 -6.21
N ALA A 414 -1.53 -5.62 -7.34
CA ALA A 414 -0.46 -5.54 -8.33
C ALA A 414 -0.40 -4.16 -9.01
N GLU A 415 -1.55 -3.56 -9.34
CA GLU A 415 -1.65 -2.18 -9.83
C GLU A 415 -1.14 -1.19 -8.79
N THR A 416 -1.59 -1.33 -7.55
CA THR A 416 -1.20 -0.48 -6.45
C THR A 416 0.31 -0.58 -6.18
N LEU A 417 0.90 -1.77 -6.30
CA LEU A 417 2.35 -1.99 -6.22
C LEU A 417 3.12 -1.25 -7.32
N ALA A 418 2.62 -1.25 -8.55
CA ALA A 418 3.21 -0.48 -9.65
C ALA A 418 3.21 1.02 -9.32
N GLY A 419 2.06 1.53 -8.85
CA GLY A 419 1.91 2.92 -8.38
C GLY A 419 2.86 3.27 -7.22
N MET A 420 3.01 2.37 -6.25
CA MET A 420 3.92 2.53 -5.10
C MET A 420 5.40 2.49 -5.50
N GLY A 421 5.78 1.64 -6.44
CA GLY A 421 7.13 1.65 -7.02
C GLY A 421 7.47 3.00 -7.64
N LYS A 422 6.52 3.57 -8.40
CA LYS A 422 6.65 4.89 -9.01
C LYS A 422 6.70 6.01 -7.98
N ALA A 423 5.82 5.97 -6.98
CA ALA A 423 5.81 6.92 -5.86
C ALA A 423 7.14 6.87 -5.11
N ARG A 424 7.66 5.68 -4.81
CA ARG A 424 8.95 5.51 -4.13
C ARG A 424 10.13 6.19 -4.84
N GLU A 425 10.12 6.26 -6.17
CA GLU A 425 11.16 6.98 -6.92
C GLU A 425 10.98 8.51 -6.88
N ARG A 426 9.73 8.98 -6.89
CA ARG A 426 9.37 10.40 -7.06
C ARG A 426 9.12 11.14 -5.75
N SER A 427 8.78 10.42 -4.69
CA SER A 427 8.43 10.99 -3.40
C SER A 427 9.69 11.36 -2.60
N PRO A 428 9.61 12.40 -1.78
CA PRO A 428 10.64 12.72 -0.79
C PRO A 428 11.00 11.54 0.10
N LEU A 429 12.29 11.35 0.40
CA LEU A 429 12.79 10.26 1.25
C LEU A 429 12.01 10.11 2.57
N ARG A 430 11.62 11.22 3.22
CA ARG A 430 10.86 11.19 4.48
C ARG A 430 9.51 10.47 4.38
N GLY A 431 8.88 10.49 3.20
CA GLY A 431 7.60 9.83 2.94
C GLY A 431 7.75 8.43 2.34
N VAL A 432 8.97 7.99 2.02
CA VAL A 432 9.21 6.68 1.39
C VAL A 432 8.93 5.54 2.37
N ARG A 433 9.15 5.72 3.68
CA ARG A 433 8.87 4.67 4.69
C ARG A 433 7.40 4.25 4.69
N ASP A 434 6.48 5.21 4.63
CA ASP A 434 5.04 4.93 4.57
C ASP A 434 4.67 4.21 3.26
N ILE A 435 5.29 4.61 2.15
CA ILE A 435 5.12 3.93 0.85
C ILE A 435 5.63 2.49 0.92
N GLU A 436 6.80 2.26 1.52
CA GLU A 436 7.40 0.94 1.70
C GLU A 436 6.53 0.05 2.60
N GLN A 437 6.00 0.58 3.70
CA GLN A 437 5.07 -0.17 4.56
C GLN A 437 3.78 -0.55 3.82
N ARG A 438 3.18 0.38 3.07
CA ARG A 438 1.98 0.08 2.27
C ARG A 438 2.27 -0.93 1.17
N LEU A 439 3.46 -0.87 0.55
CA LEU A 439 3.93 -1.84 -0.43
C LEU A 439 3.98 -3.25 0.18
N LEU A 440 4.49 -3.38 1.41
CA LEU A 440 4.48 -4.66 2.12
C LEU A 440 3.06 -5.17 2.39
N HIS A 441 2.11 -4.29 2.74
CA HIS A 441 0.71 -4.68 2.90
C HIS A 441 0.07 -5.21 1.61
N GLN A 442 0.38 -4.62 0.45
CA GLN A 442 -0.13 -5.12 -0.84
C GLN A 442 0.41 -6.54 -1.12
N ILE A 443 1.69 -6.77 -0.85
CA ILE A 443 2.32 -8.10 -1.02
C ILE A 443 1.70 -9.11 -0.05
N ASP A 444 1.43 -8.71 1.20
CA ASP A 444 0.72 -9.55 2.16
C ASP A 444 -0.67 -9.95 1.66
N ALA A 445 -1.44 -9.01 1.11
CA ALA A 445 -2.75 -9.30 0.53
C ALA A 445 -2.65 -10.25 -0.67
N ILE A 446 -1.71 -10.04 -1.60
CA ILE A 446 -1.50 -10.96 -2.74
C ILE A 446 -1.21 -12.38 -2.24
N VAL A 447 -0.30 -12.54 -1.28
CA VAL A 447 0.03 -13.87 -0.75
C VAL A 447 -1.14 -14.47 0.04
N ALA A 448 -1.91 -13.64 0.76
CA ALA A 448 -3.10 -14.06 1.50
C ALA A 448 -4.24 -14.55 0.59
N SER A 449 -4.33 -14.10 -0.67
CA SER A 449 -5.28 -14.64 -1.66
C SER A 449 -5.11 -16.15 -1.92
N GLY A 450 -3.98 -16.74 -1.50
CA GLY A 450 -3.82 -18.18 -1.36
C GLY A 450 -3.24 -18.87 -2.59
N LYS A 451 -3.60 -20.15 -2.79
CA LYS A 451 -2.88 -21.05 -3.68
C LYS A 451 -2.87 -20.68 -5.16
N ARG A 452 -3.86 -19.90 -5.60
CA ARG A 452 -3.95 -19.40 -6.99
C ARG A 452 -3.39 -17.99 -7.15
N ALA A 453 -2.90 -17.36 -6.09
CA ALA A 453 -2.42 -15.98 -6.14
C ALA A 453 -1.32 -15.78 -7.19
N LEU A 454 -0.36 -16.72 -7.29
CA LEU A 454 0.70 -16.64 -8.29
C LEU A 454 0.18 -16.79 -9.72
N LEU A 455 -0.87 -17.59 -9.93
CA LEU A 455 -1.54 -17.71 -11.23
C LEU A 455 -2.28 -16.41 -11.58
N HIS A 456 -3.07 -15.86 -10.66
CA HIS A 456 -3.77 -14.59 -10.86
C HIS A 456 -2.79 -13.43 -11.12
N LEU A 457 -1.66 -13.40 -10.40
CA LEU A 457 -0.59 -12.43 -10.64
C LEU A 457 0.03 -12.60 -12.03
N ALA A 458 0.25 -13.85 -12.47
CA ALA A 458 0.78 -14.12 -13.80
C ALA A 458 -0.16 -13.63 -14.92
N THR A 459 -1.48 -13.81 -14.73
CA THR A 459 -2.51 -13.33 -15.65
C THR A 459 -2.53 -11.80 -15.71
N ASP A 460 -2.68 -11.11 -14.57
CA ASP A 460 -2.67 -9.62 -14.52
C ASP A 460 -1.38 -9.05 -15.11
N TRP A 461 -0.23 -9.64 -14.78
CA TRP A 461 1.06 -9.20 -15.31
C TRP A 461 1.19 -9.42 -16.83
N ALA A 462 0.45 -10.38 -17.40
CA ALA A 462 0.44 -10.62 -18.85
C ALA A 462 -0.29 -9.53 -19.63
N GLU A 463 -1.30 -8.89 -19.03
CA GLU A 463 -2.19 -7.91 -19.67
C GLU A 463 -1.55 -6.53 -19.87
N HIS A 464 -0.43 -6.25 -19.20
CA HIS A 464 0.23 -4.94 -19.22
C HIS A 464 1.74 -5.01 -19.54
N PRO A 465 2.16 -5.52 -20.71
CA PRO A 465 3.57 -5.70 -21.06
C PRO A 465 4.34 -4.38 -21.19
N GLU A 466 3.68 -3.29 -21.57
CA GLU A 466 4.28 -2.00 -21.93
C GLU A 466 4.71 -1.15 -20.73
N ASP A 467 4.08 -1.28 -19.56
CA ASP A 467 4.36 -0.44 -18.39
C ASP A 467 5.51 -1.01 -17.52
N PRO A 468 6.70 -0.38 -17.47
CA PRO A 468 7.81 -0.84 -16.63
C PRO A 468 7.45 -0.96 -15.14
N TRP A 469 6.46 -0.20 -14.65
CA TRP A 469 6.04 -0.26 -13.25
C TRP A 469 5.19 -1.49 -12.93
N ARG A 470 4.42 -1.99 -13.89
CA ARG A 470 3.76 -3.31 -13.78
C ARG A 470 4.80 -4.43 -13.68
N TRP A 471 5.95 -4.29 -14.34
CA TRP A 471 7.08 -5.22 -14.17
C TRP A 471 7.74 -5.14 -12.80
N PHE A 472 7.86 -3.94 -12.23
CA PHE A 472 8.27 -3.79 -10.83
C PHE A 472 7.31 -4.53 -9.89
N GLY A 473 6.01 -4.24 -9.99
CA GLY A 473 4.96 -4.82 -9.15
C GLY A 473 4.86 -6.34 -9.27
N GLY A 474 4.82 -6.86 -10.50
CA GLY A 474 4.78 -8.30 -10.78
C GLY A 474 6.02 -9.02 -10.27
N THR A 475 7.22 -8.46 -10.47
CA THR A 475 8.47 -9.06 -9.99
C THR A 475 8.52 -9.08 -8.46
N ILE A 476 8.26 -7.96 -7.79
CA ILE A 476 8.37 -7.89 -6.32
C ILE A 476 7.33 -8.77 -5.63
N ALA A 477 6.10 -8.84 -6.18
CA ALA A 477 5.05 -9.73 -5.67
C ALA A 477 5.40 -11.20 -5.89
N ALA A 478 5.90 -11.58 -7.08
CA ALA A 478 6.33 -12.95 -7.35
C ALA A 478 7.45 -13.40 -6.41
N MET A 479 8.41 -12.52 -6.09
CA MET A 479 9.52 -12.84 -5.18
C MET A 479 9.12 -12.95 -3.70
N ALA A 480 7.86 -12.66 -3.36
CA ALA A 480 7.31 -12.94 -2.03
C ALA A 480 6.85 -14.40 -1.85
N PHE A 481 6.83 -15.19 -2.93
CA PHE A 481 6.52 -16.63 -2.89
C PHE A 481 7.82 -17.44 -2.89
N GLU A 482 7.90 -18.44 -2.01
CA GLU A 482 8.99 -19.40 -2.01
C GLU A 482 8.79 -20.48 -3.10
N GLY A 483 9.88 -20.94 -3.69
CA GLY A 483 9.89 -22.07 -4.63
C GLY A 483 10.24 -21.70 -6.07
N ASP A 484 10.29 -22.73 -6.92
CA ASP A 484 10.79 -22.60 -8.31
C ASP A 484 9.76 -21.96 -9.23
N GLU A 485 8.50 -21.99 -8.86
CA GLU A 485 7.35 -21.61 -9.68
C GLU A 485 7.33 -20.09 -9.83
N ALA A 486 7.59 -19.37 -8.75
CA ALA A 486 7.77 -17.92 -8.75
C ALA A 486 8.97 -17.50 -9.60
N ARG A 487 10.09 -18.22 -9.50
CA ARG A 487 11.29 -17.96 -10.31
C ARG A 487 11.02 -18.21 -11.79
N ARG A 488 10.38 -19.34 -12.11
CA ARG A 488 9.98 -19.71 -13.48
C ARG A 488 8.98 -18.70 -14.05
N LEU A 489 8.08 -18.15 -13.24
CA LEU A 489 7.21 -17.06 -13.67
C LEU A 489 8.02 -15.83 -14.08
N VAL A 490 8.91 -15.34 -13.21
CA VAL A 490 9.76 -14.18 -13.54
C VAL A 490 10.61 -14.43 -14.77
N SER A 491 11.27 -15.59 -14.89
CA SER A 491 12.06 -15.96 -16.07
C SER A 491 11.23 -15.97 -17.34
N ARG A 492 10.05 -16.63 -17.34
CA ARG A 492 9.15 -16.66 -18.51
C ARG A 492 8.68 -15.26 -18.92
N ARG A 493 8.37 -14.40 -17.95
CA ARG A 493 8.02 -13.02 -18.25
C ARG A 493 9.21 -12.29 -18.87
N LEU A 494 10.40 -12.37 -18.28
CA LEU A 494 11.60 -11.77 -18.86
C LEU A 494 11.88 -12.26 -20.29
N ASP A 495 11.52 -13.51 -20.60
CA ASP A 495 11.65 -14.06 -21.94
C ASP A 495 10.71 -13.38 -22.97
N ALA A 496 9.66 -12.69 -22.54
CA ALA A 496 8.76 -11.93 -23.40
C ALA A 496 9.19 -10.47 -23.64
N LEU A 497 10.19 -9.94 -22.93
CA LEU A 497 10.63 -8.55 -23.12
C LEU A 497 11.49 -8.38 -24.38
N PRO A 498 11.41 -7.23 -25.08
CA PRO A 498 12.42 -6.84 -26.07
C PRO A 498 13.80 -6.65 -25.42
N ASP A 499 14.87 -6.92 -26.18
CA ASP A 499 16.25 -6.85 -25.66
C ASP A 499 16.70 -5.40 -25.35
N GLU A 500 15.98 -4.40 -25.87
CA GLU A 500 16.23 -2.97 -25.75
C GLU A 500 15.41 -2.28 -24.63
N ALA A 501 14.60 -3.01 -23.88
CA ALA A 501 13.71 -2.45 -22.84
C ALA A 501 14.43 -2.03 -21.54
N ASP A 502 15.30 -1.00 -21.61
CA ASP A 502 16.12 -0.49 -20.47
C ASP A 502 15.26 -0.10 -19.25
N ALA A 503 14.13 0.56 -19.48
CA ALA A 503 13.24 0.98 -18.40
C ALA A 503 12.74 -0.24 -17.61
N HIS A 504 12.26 -1.29 -18.30
CA HIS A 504 11.81 -2.55 -17.71
C HIS A 504 12.95 -3.25 -16.97
N ALA A 505 14.13 -3.34 -17.59
CA ALA A 505 15.30 -3.97 -16.98
C ALA A 505 15.67 -3.33 -15.64
N ARG A 506 15.66 -2.00 -15.56
CA ARG A 506 15.91 -1.25 -14.31
C ARG A 506 14.86 -1.54 -13.26
N ARG A 507 13.58 -1.56 -13.63
CA ARG A 507 12.47 -1.79 -12.68
C ARG A 507 12.47 -3.22 -12.13
N VAL A 508 12.76 -4.21 -12.97
CA VAL A 508 12.94 -5.59 -12.51
C VAL A 508 14.15 -5.68 -11.57
N ALA A 509 15.29 -5.10 -11.93
CA ALA A 509 16.48 -5.13 -11.08
C ALA A 509 16.24 -4.46 -9.72
N ASP A 510 15.55 -3.31 -9.68
CA ASP A 510 15.13 -2.64 -8.45
C ASP A 510 14.23 -3.55 -7.58
N ALA A 511 13.24 -4.21 -8.17
CA ALA A 511 12.34 -5.13 -7.47
C ALA A 511 13.10 -6.34 -6.87
N LEU A 512 14.02 -6.94 -7.63
CA LEU A 512 14.88 -8.02 -7.14
C LEU A 512 15.81 -7.54 -6.01
N ALA A 513 16.32 -6.31 -6.11
CA ALA A 513 17.20 -5.73 -5.11
C ALA A 513 16.49 -5.40 -3.79
N LEU A 514 15.17 -5.18 -3.81
CA LEU A 514 14.33 -5.01 -2.61
C LEU A 514 13.87 -6.35 -2.00
N SER A 515 13.98 -7.46 -2.73
CA SER A 515 13.47 -8.76 -2.29
C SER A 515 14.54 -9.61 -1.59
N GLU A 516 14.23 -10.23 -0.46
CA GLU A 516 15.09 -11.14 0.29
C GLU A 516 14.61 -12.58 0.17
N HIS A 517 15.33 -13.38 -0.62
CA HIS A 517 15.04 -14.79 -0.81
C HIS A 517 16.34 -15.55 -1.09
N ALA A 518 16.51 -16.71 -0.43
CA ALA A 518 17.69 -17.55 -0.53
C ALA A 518 18.12 -17.88 -1.98
N THR A 519 17.19 -18.02 -2.91
CA THR A 519 17.45 -18.39 -4.31
C THR A 519 17.70 -17.19 -5.24
N LEU A 520 17.53 -15.94 -4.78
CA LEU A 520 17.68 -14.77 -5.65
C LEU A 520 19.09 -14.65 -6.23
N PHE A 521 20.13 -15.00 -5.46
CA PHE A 521 21.49 -15.01 -5.98
C PHE A 521 21.66 -16.00 -7.14
N SER A 522 21.05 -17.19 -7.04
CA SER A 522 21.09 -18.17 -8.13
C SER A 522 20.34 -17.68 -9.37
N LEU A 523 19.19 -17.01 -9.18
CA LEU A 523 18.45 -16.38 -10.27
C LEU A 523 19.27 -15.26 -10.92
N GLY A 524 19.85 -14.37 -10.12
CA GLY A 524 20.71 -13.28 -10.59
C GLY A 524 21.91 -13.78 -11.41
N ARG A 525 22.55 -14.88 -10.98
CA ARG A 525 23.63 -15.53 -11.72
C ARG A 525 23.16 -16.17 -13.03
N ALA A 526 22.00 -16.81 -13.02
CA ALA A 526 21.40 -17.37 -14.23
C ALA A 526 21.07 -16.26 -15.25
N LEU A 527 20.48 -15.16 -14.78
CA LEU A 527 20.20 -13.98 -15.59
C LEU A 527 21.49 -13.36 -16.16
N HIS A 528 22.51 -13.15 -15.32
CA HIS A 528 23.81 -12.63 -15.75
C HIS A 528 24.51 -13.51 -16.80
N SER A 529 24.28 -14.82 -16.75
CA SER A 529 24.87 -15.80 -17.69
C SER A 529 24.01 -16.03 -18.95
N SER A 530 22.85 -15.38 -19.06
CA SER A 530 21.93 -15.59 -20.18
C SER A 530 22.50 -15.11 -21.51
N ALA A 531 22.13 -15.77 -22.60
CA ALA A 531 22.43 -15.30 -23.96
C ALA A 531 21.72 -13.98 -24.30
N ARG A 532 20.65 -13.65 -23.57
CA ARG A 532 19.83 -12.46 -23.80
C ARG A 532 20.39 -11.20 -23.12
N PRO A 533 20.66 -10.10 -23.85
CA PRO A 533 21.18 -8.86 -23.29
C PRO A 533 20.36 -8.29 -22.13
N ILE A 534 19.03 -8.29 -22.22
CA ILE A 534 18.17 -7.76 -21.17
C ILE A 534 18.28 -8.54 -19.86
N ALA A 535 18.27 -9.87 -19.94
CA ALA A 535 18.49 -10.73 -18.78
C ALA A 535 19.87 -10.49 -18.16
N ARG A 536 20.93 -10.37 -18.98
CA ARG A 536 22.28 -10.06 -18.49
C ARG A 536 22.33 -8.73 -17.75
N ALA A 537 21.71 -7.69 -18.30
CA ALA A 537 21.68 -6.36 -17.69
C ALA A 537 20.93 -6.34 -16.35
N ILE A 538 19.80 -7.06 -16.25
CA ILE A 538 19.06 -7.24 -15.00
C ILE A 538 19.92 -7.98 -13.97
N GLY A 539 20.49 -9.12 -14.35
CA GLY A 539 21.35 -9.93 -13.48
C GLY A 539 22.55 -9.14 -12.98
N LEU A 540 23.21 -8.39 -13.86
CA LEU A 540 24.34 -7.52 -13.53
C LEU A 540 23.91 -6.41 -12.54
N SER A 541 22.82 -5.70 -12.82
CA SER A 541 22.33 -4.61 -11.95
C SER A 541 21.94 -5.13 -10.56
N PHE A 542 21.21 -6.25 -10.49
CA PHE A 542 20.82 -6.89 -9.23
C PHE A 542 22.04 -7.38 -8.44
N LEU A 543 22.98 -8.09 -9.07
CA LEU A 543 24.17 -8.60 -8.38
C LEU A 543 25.09 -7.46 -7.92
N ALA A 544 25.18 -6.37 -8.69
CA ALA A 544 25.91 -5.16 -8.29
C ALA A 544 25.28 -4.53 -7.05
N ALA A 545 23.96 -4.36 -7.05
CA ALA A 545 23.19 -3.86 -5.93
C ALA A 545 23.40 -4.70 -4.65
N ARG A 546 23.54 -6.02 -4.80
CA ARG A 546 23.86 -6.94 -3.70
C ARG A 546 25.35 -7.06 -3.36
N GLY A 547 26.23 -6.30 -4.02
CA GLY A 547 27.68 -6.37 -3.81
C GLY A 547 28.30 -7.72 -4.19
N ALA A 548 27.62 -8.51 -5.01
CA ALA A 548 27.98 -9.90 -5.31
C ALA A 548 28.69 -10.11 -6.65
N LEU A 549 29.00 -9.04 -7.39
CA LEU A 549 29.82 -9.14 -8.61
C LEU A 549 31.31 -9.14 -8.31
N ALA A 550 32.07 -9.91 -9.08
CA ALA A 550 33.53 -9.76 -9.17
C ALA A 550 33.91 -8.63 -10.14
N ASP A 551 35.09 -8.05 -9.98
CA ASP A 551 35.53 -6.92 -10.81
C ASP A 551 35.72 -7.33 -12.28
N GLU A 552 36.15 -8.57 -12.53
CA GLU A 552 36.31 -9.14 -13.87
C GLU A 552 34.97 -9.30 -14.61
N GLU A 553 33.88 -9.52 -13.88
CA GLU A 553 32.53 -9.60 -14.45
C GLU A 553 32.06 -8.24 -14.94
N VAL A 554 32.32 -7.19 -14.16
CA VAL A 554 32.03 -5.80 -14.54
C VAL A 554 32.90 -5.39 -15.75
N GLN A 555 34.19 -5.74 -15.74
CA GLN A 555 35.09 -5.47 -16.87
C GLN A 555 34.59 -6.10 -18.17
N ARG A 556 34.21 -7.38 -18.15
CA ARG A 556 33.65 -8.06 -19.33
C ARG A 556 32.36 -7.39 -19.81
N ALA A 557 31.53 -6.91 -18.89
CA ALA A 557 30.27 -6.25 -19.23
C ALA A 557 30.47 -4.87 -19.91
N PHE A 558 31.59 -4.17 -19.67
CA PHE A 558 31.95 -2.96 -20.42
C PHE A 558 32.22 -3.25 -21.91
N GLU A 559 32.68 -4.46 -22.22
CA GLU A 559 33.04 -4.92 -23.56
C GLU A 559 31.87 -5.61 -24.29
N ASP A 560 30.71 -5.76 -23.62
CA ASP A 560 29.52 -6.38 -24.22
C ASP A 560 29.02 -5.55 -25.41
N ALA A 561 28.57 -6.23 -26.47
CA ALA A 561 28.05 -5.60 -27.68
C ALA A 561 26.76 -4.81 -27.42
N SER A 562 25.96 -5.20 -26.43
CA SER A 562 24.70 -4.53 -26.09
C SER A 562 24.92 -3.22 -25.33
N PRO A 563 24.34 -2.09 -25.80
CA PRO A 563 24.34 -0.84 -25.04
C PRO A 563 23.70 -0.96 -23.65
N LEU A 564 22.71 -1.84 -23.50
CA LEU A 564 21.98 -2.07 -22.26
C LEU A 564 22.87 -2.72 -21.19
N VAL A 565 23.66 -3.73 -21.57
CA VAL A 565 24.60 -4.40 -20.67
C VAL A 565 25.72 -3.43 -20.25
N ARG A 566 26.23 -2.62 -21.19
CA ARG A 566 27.22 -1.57 -20.87
C ARG A 566 26.66 -0.52 -19.90
N ALA A 567 25.38 -0.14 -20.05
CA ALA A 567 24.72 0.78 -19.13
C ALA A 567 24.64 0.21 -17.71
N ALA A 568 24.30 -1.08 -17.59
CA ALA A 568 24.31 -1.79 -16.32
C ALA A 568 25.73 -1.95 -15.74
N ALA A 569 26.77 -2.11 -16.58
CA ALA A 569 28.17 -2.16 -16.15
C ALA A 569 28.64 -0.83 -15.56
N LEU A 570 28.22 0.29 -16.18
CA LEU A 570 28.48 1.65 -15.69
C LEU A 570 27.84 1.88 -14.31
N ASP A 571 26.58 1.46 -14.14
CA ASP A 571 25.89 1.53 -12.84
C ASP A 571 26.54 0.59 -11.80
N ALA A 572 26.94 -0.60 -12.22
CA ALA A 572 27.63 -1.56 -11.35
C ALA A 572 28.97 -1.01 -10.86
N CYS A 573 29.76 -0.37 -11.74
CA CYS A 573 31.00 0.31 -11.39
C CYS A 573 30.78 1.34 -10.27
N ALA A 574 29.73 2.18 -10.39
CA ALA A 574 29.41 3.20 -9.37
C ALA A 574 29.13 2.62 -7.98
N ALA A 575 28.69 1.36 -7.90
CA ALA A 575 28.41 0.64 -6.65
C ALA A 575 29.63 -0.08 -6.04
N ARG A 576 30.81 -0.08 -6.69
CA ARG A 576 32.00 -0.81 -6.22
C ARG A 576 32.81 -0.04 -5.19
N SER A 577 33.81 -0.70 -4.62
CA SER A 577 34.82 -0.06 -3.77
C SER A 577 35.59 1.04 -4.54
N PRO A 578 36.14 2.06 -3.86
CA PRO A 578 36.98 3.08 -4.49
C PRO A 578 38.16 2.52 -5.30
N ALA A 579 38.79 1.45 -4.81
CA ALA A 579 39.92 0.81 -5.49
C ALA A 579 39.48 0.15 -6.80
N SER A 580 38.39 -0.60 -6.77
CA SER A 580 37.78 -1.23 -7.94
C SER A 580 37.35 -0.19 -8.98
N GLN A 581 36.67 0.90 -8.54
CA GLN A 581 36.26 1.98 -9.45
C GLN A 581 37.45 2.58 -10.22
N ARG A 582 38.61 2.75 -9.56
CA ARG A 582 39.82 3.26 -10.21
C ARG A 582 40.42 2.27 -11.21
N ALA A 583 40.30 0.97 -10.95
CA ALA A 583 40.75 -0.06 -11.89
C ALA A 583 39.97 0.00 -13.22
N PHE A 584 38.70 0.46 -13.20
CA PHE A 584 37.88 0.61 -14.39
C PHE A 584 38.08 1.92 -15.18
N LEU A 585 39.01 2.80 -14.77
CA LEU A 585 39.25 4.06 -15.49
C LEU A 585 39.48 3.89 -17.00
N PRO A 586 40.28 2.91 -17.49
CA PRO A 586 40.43 2.70 -18.93
C PRO A 586 39.11 2.39 -19.63
N ALA A 587 38.27 1.53 -19.04
CA ALA A 587 36.97 1.18 -19.58
C ALA A 587 36.00 2.36 -19.59
N LEU A 588 35.98 3.15 -18.51
CA LEU A 588 35.17 4.38 -18.42
C LEU A 588 35.57 5.41 -19.48
N ARG A 589 36.87 5.61 -19.71
CA ARG A 589 37.37 6.51 -20.76
C ARG A 589 37.00 6.03 -22.16
N SER A 590 37.05 4.72 -22.40
CA SER A 590 36.56 4.15 -23.67
C SER A 590 35.05 4.35 -23.82
N ALA A 591 34.27 4.12 -22.76
CA ALA A 591 32.82 4.29 -22.77
C ALA A 591 32.39 5.76 -23.00
N LEU A 592 33.19 6.72 -22.53
CA LEU A 592 32.99 8.14 -22.84
C LEU A 592 33.04 8.42 -24.35
N LEU A 593 33.77 7.63 -25.14
CA LEU A 593 33.93 7.82 -26.58
C LEU A 593 32.86 7.12 -27.42
N VAL A 594 32.01 6.27 -26.83
CA VAL A 594 30.95 5.54 -27.54
C VAL A 594 29.85 6.48 -28.06
N GLU A 595 29.26 6.17 -29.23
CA GLU A 595 28.23 7.02 -29.86
C GLU A 595 26.94 7.13 -29.02
N ASP A 596 26.59 6.07 -28.28
CA ASP A 596 25.42 6.06 -27.41
C ASP A 596 25.52 7.12 -26.30
N ARG A 597 24.67 8.15 -26.43
CA ARG A 597 24.66 9.33 -25.56
C ARG A 597 24.45 9.00 -24.08
N ALA A 598 23.60 8.01 -23.78
CA ALA A 598 23.28 7.63 -22.40
C ALA A 598 24.49 7.00 -21.69
N ASN A 599 25.16 6.06 -22.36
CA ASN A 599 26.39 5.43 -21.85
C ASN A 599 27.54 6.43 -21.75
N ALA A 600 27.74 7.28 -22.76
CA ALA A 600 28.77 8.31 -22.73
C ALA A 600 28.58 9.28 -21.54
N PHE A 601 27.33 9.67 -21.25
CA PHE A 601 27.02 10.52 -20.09
C PHE A 601 27.30 9.81 -18.76
N ARG A 602 26.86 8.55 -18.60
CA ARG A 602 27.12 7.74 -17.39
C ARG A 602 28.62 7.60 -17.12
N ALA A 603 29.39 7.34 -18.17
CA ALA A 603 30.84 7.27 -18.11
C ALA A 603 31.47 8.61 -17.71
N ALA A 604 31.08 9.71 -18.38
CA ALA A 604 31.54 11.07 -18.05
C ALA A 604 31.27 11.42 -16.59
N ARG A 605 30.07 11.10 -16.11
CA ARG A 605 29.63 11.33 -14.73
C ARG A 605 30.46 10.54 -13.73
N GLN A 606 30.73 9.26 -14.01
CA GLN A 606 31.55 8.44 -13.14
C GLN A 606 33.01 8.90 -13.12
N LEU A 607 33.58 9.29 -14.27
CA LEU A 607 34.90 9.91 -14.36
C LEU A 607 34.97 11.22 -13.56
N ALA A 608 33.92 12.04 -13.62
CA ALA A 608 33.80 13.27 -12.84
C ALA A 608 33.80 13.01 -11.32
N ILE A 609 33.05 12.00 -10.86
CA ILE A 609 33.04 11.59 -9.44
C ILE A 609 34.42 11.10 -8.99
N LEU A 610 35.13 10.37 -9.87
CA LEU A 610 36.47 9.87 -9.61
C LEU A 610 37.57 10.94 -9.68
N GLY A 611 37.24 12.15 -10.12
CA GLY A 611 38.20 13.24 -10.32
C GLY A 611 39.18 12.98 -11.47
N ASP A 612 38.78 12.18 -12.47
CA ASP A 612 39.62 11.87 -13.62
C ASP A 612 39.76 13.06 -14.57
N VAL A 613 40.95 13.25 -15.15
CA VAL A 613 41.23 14.37 -16.06
C VAL A 613 40.41 14.30 -17.35
N GLU A 614 40.03 13.10 -17.80
CA GLU A 614 39.22 12.94 -19.01
C GLU A 614 37.78 13.48 -18.83
N ALA A 615 37.29 13.57 -17.59
CA ALA A 615 36.02 14.25 -17.34
C ALA A 615 36.08 15.75 -17.71
N ARG A 616 37.26 16.38 -17.59
CA ARG A 616 37.44 17.79 -17.98
C ARG A 616 37.43 17.99 -19.49
N ARG A 617 37.86 16.98 -20.27
CA ARG A 617 37.81 17.06 -21.74
C ARG A 617 36.40 17.30 -22.26
N VAL A 618 35.36 16.92 -21.52
CA VAL A 618 33.97 17.24 -21.87
C VAL A 618 33.72 18.75 -21.99
N PHE A 619 34.43 19.58 -21.21
CA PHE A 619 34.32 21.03 -21.26
C PHE A 619 35.21 21.66 -22.34
N GLU A 620 36.29 20.98 -22.71
CA GLU A 620 37.32 21.48 -23.63
C GLU A 620 37.09 21.05 -25.08
N ASP A 621 36.47 19.88 -25.29
CA ASP A 621 36.19 19.29 -26.59
C ASP A 621 34.73 19.57 -27.02
N PRO A 622 34.50 20.45 -28.01
CA PRO A 622 33.17 20.78 -28.49
C PRO A 622 32.41 19.58 -29.05
N ALA A 623 33.10 18.56 -29.60
CA ALA A 623 32.44 17.39 -30.17
C ALA A 623 31.83 16.51 -29.08
N VAL A 624 32.56 16.29 -27.97
CA VAL A 624 32.05 15.55 -26.81
C VAL A 624 30.90 16.31 -26.15
N ALA A 625 31.04 17.63 -25.97
CA ALA A 625 29.99 18.49 -25.43
C ALA A 625 28.72 18.47 -26.28
N ALA A 626 28.86 18.56 -27.61
CA ALA A 626 27.74 18.53 -28.55
C ALA A 626 26.97 17.21 -28.49
N ARG A 627 27.69 16.07 -28.43
CA ARG A 627 27.06 14.75 -28.30
C ARG A 627 26.26 14.59 -27.01
N LEU A 628 26.81 15.06 -25.88
CA LEU A 628 26.12 14.99 -24.59
C LEU A 628 24.98 16.00 -24.47
N GLY A 629 25.05 17.12 -25.19
CA GLY A 629 24.03 18.17 -25.22
C GLY A 629 23.76 18.74 -23.82
N ALA A 630 22.48 18.89 -23.46
CA ALA A 630 22.05 19.42 -22.15
C ALA A 630 22.62 18.66 -20.92
N LEU A 631 23.04 17.39 -21.09
CA LEU A 631 23.59 16.59 -19.98
C LEU A 631 24.95 17.11 -19.47
N VAL A 632 25.66 17.92 -20.26
CA VAL A 632 26.90 18.58 -19.80
C VAL A 632 26.65 19.50 -18.61
N GLY A 633 25.43 20.06 -18.47
CA GLY A 633 25.05 20.86 -17.30
C GLY A 633 25.24 20.11 -15.97
N GLU A 634 24.93 18.81 -15.94
CA GLU A 634 25.14 17.96 -14.76
C GLU A 634 26.63 17.79 -14.43
N LEU A 635 27.48 17.70 -15.46
CA LEU A 635 28.92 17.54 -15.29
C LEU A 635 29.56 18.81 -14.72
N TYR A 636 29.06 19.99 -15.10
CA TYR A 636 29.44 21.24 -14.43
C TYR A 636 29.09 21.22 -12.94
N VAL A 637 27.91 20.73 -12.54
CA VAL A 637 27.56 20.64 -11.12
C VAL A 637 28.54 19.76 -10.35
N VAL A 638 28.85 18.57 -10.89
CA VAL A 638 29.65 17.54 -10.22
C VAL A 638 31.16 17.87 -10.23
N ALA A 639 31.72 18.28 -11.37
CA ALA A 639 33.17 18.46 -11.56
C ALA A 639 33.61 19.91 -11.86
N GLY A 640 32.67 20.81 -12.15
CA GLY A 640 33.00 22.20 -12.50
C GLY A 640 33.56 22.99 -11.32
N ARG A 641 34.62 23.73 -11.61
CA ARG A 641 35.39 24.58 -10.69
C ARG A 641 35.00 26.04 -10.86
N THR A 642 35.45 26.89 -9.93
CA THR A 642 35.20 28.34 -10.00
C THR A 642 35.77 28.96 -11.29
N GLU A 643 36.90 28.45 -11.79
CA GLU A 643 37.52 28.86 -13.06
C GLU A 643 36.63 28.56 -14.29
N ASP A 644 35.73 27.57 -14.20
CA ASP A 644 34.85 27.17 -15.30
C ASP A 644 33.57 28.03 -15.38
N ALA A 645 33.40 29.04 -14.52
CA ALA A 645 32.16 29.82 -14.41
C ALA A 645 31.73 30.47 -15.73
N ALA A 646 32.64 31.12 -16.46
CA ALA A 646 32.32 31.77 -17.73
C ALA A 646 31.92 30.76 -18.82
N ALA A 647 32.56 29.58 -18.83
CA ALA A 647 32.26 28.50 -19.78
C ALA A 647 30.89 27.88 -19.47
N ALA A 648 30.61 27.61 -18.20
CA ALA A 648 29.32 27.11 -17.73
C ALA A 648 28.18 28.09 -18.07
N GLU A 649 28.37 29.39 -17.82
CA GLU A 649 27.40 30.43 -18.15
C GLU A 649 27.11 30.50 -19.64
N THR A 650 28.16 30.49 -20.47
CA THR A 650 28.03 30.46 -21.93
C THR A 650 27.28 29.20 -22.39
N PHE A 651 27.57 28.05 -21.78
CA PHE A 651 26.88 26.80 -22.07
C PHE A 651 25.39 26.90 -21.72
N PHE A 652 25.05 27.25 -20.48
CA PHE A 652 23.66 27.37 -20.04
C PHE A 652 22.90 28.40 -20.88
N ALA A 653 23.53 29.49 -21.31
CA ALA A 653 22.92 30.51 -22.17
C ALA A 653 22.60 30.01 -23.60
N ARG A 654 23.35 29.04 -24.13
CA ARG A 654 23.19 28.55 -25.52
C ARG A 654 22.28 27.34 -25.68
N GLN A 655 22.15 26.51 -24.65
CA GLN A 655 21.33 25.30 -24.74
C GLN A 655 19.83 25.61 -24.79
N THR A 656 19.00 24.69 -25.29
CA THR A 656 17.55 24.78 -25.11
C THR A 656 17.19 24.45 -23.66
N PRO A 657 16.40 25.28 -22.95
CA PRO A 657 15.97 24.95 -21.60
C PRO A 657 15.16 23.65 -21.57
N THR A 658 15.45 22.81 -20.58
CA THR A 658 14.68 21.60 -20.25
C THR A 658 14.61 21.51 -18.73
N PRO A 659 13.64 20.80 -18.13
CA PRO A 659 13.57 20.66 -16.68
C PRO A 659 14.89 20.16 -16.06
N ALA A 660 15.54 19.18 -16.69
CA ALA A 660 16.83 18.66 -16.24
C ALA A 660 17.95 19.71 -16.31
N LEU A 661 18.02 20.49 -17.39
CA LEU A 661 19.01 21.54 -17.53
C LEU A 661 18.79 22.68 -16.53
N LEU A 662 17.53 23.06 -16.27
CA LEU A 662 17.18 24.08 -15.27
C LEU A 662 17.53 23.63 -13.86
N SER A 663 17.25 22.36 -13.51
CA SER A 663 17.72 21.75 -12.26
C SER A 663 19.25 21.82 -12.11
N ALA A 664 19.98 21.44 -13.16
CA ALA A 664 21.45 21.55 -13.16
C ALA A 664 21.92 23.01 -13.03
N ALA A 665 21.24 23.95 -13.67
CA ALA A 665 21.56 25.38 -13.63
C ALA A 665 21.34 25.98 -12.22
N GLY A 666 20.21 25.66 -11.58
CA GLY A 666 19.93 26.05 -10.18
C GLY A 666 20.93 25.43 -9.20
N ARG A 667 21.33 24.17 -9.41
CA ARG A 667 22.37 23.50 -8.61
C ARG A 667 23.78 24.04 -8.85
N TRP A 668 24.08 24.46 -10.07
CA TRP A 668 25.33 25.16 -10.39
C TRP A 668 25.38 26.48 -9.62
N GLY A 669 24.29 27.23 -9.65
CA GLY A 669 24.08 28.34 -8.73
C GLY A 669 24.87 29.61 -9.04
N SER A 670 25.25 29.85 -10.31
CA SER A 670 25.86 31.15 -10.68
C SER A 670 24.78 32.24 -10.76
N PRO A 671 24.97 33.40 -10.09
CA PRO A 671 24.09 34.58 -10.23
C PRO A 671 23.84 35.02 -11.68
N ALA A 672 24.80 34.80 -12.59
CA ALA A 672 24.66 35.16 -14.00
C ALA A 672 23.55 34.38 -14.73
N ILE A 673 23.10 33.25 -14.18
CA ILE A 673 22.04 32.41 -14.76
C ILE A 673 20.64 32.89 -14.37
N LEU A 674 20.51 33.70 -13.30
CA LEU A 674 19.22 34.14 -12.76
C LEU A 674 18.29 34.80 -13.80
N PRO A 675 18.76 35.70 -14.70
CA PRO A 675 17.88 36.29 -15.72
C PRO A 675 17.21 35.25 -16.60
N ARG A 676 17.94 34.17 -16.92
CA ARG A 676 17.42 33.06 -17.74
C ARG A 676 16.39 32.24 -16.98
N LEU A 677 16.61 31.93 -15.70
CA LEU A 677 15.61 31.22 -14.88
C LEU A 677 14.33 32.05 -14.75
N LEU A 678 14.46 33.36 -14.51
CA LEU A 678 13.32 34.28 -14.47
C LEU A 678 12.56 34.34 -15.81
N GLN A 679 13.27 34.30 -16.94
CA GLN A 679 12.65 34.23 -18.26
C GLN A 679 11.84 32.93 -18.42
N CYS A 680 12.37 31.80 -17.94
CA CYS A 680 11.68 30.50 -18.03
C CYS A 680 10.44 30.42 -17.13
N LEU A 681 10.23 31.33 -16.16
CA LEU A 681 8.98 31.40 -15.41
C LEU A 681 7.78 31.83 -16.27
N ALA A 682 8.03 32.49 -17.40
CA ALA A 682 6.97 32.90 -18.33
C ALA A 682 6.55 31.77 -19.29
N ASP A 683 7.28 30.66 -19.31
CA ASP A 683 6.99 29.47 -20.11
C ASP A 683 6.20 28.48 -19.26
N GLU A 684 5.01 28.10 -19.69
CA GLU A 684 4.10 27.25 -18.90
C GLU A 684 4.71 25.88 -18.58
N ASP A 685 5.37 25.26 -19.56
CA ASP A 685 5.97 23.92 -19.45
C ASP A 685 7.23 23.91 -18.58
N LEU A 686 7.91 25.05 -18.48
CA LEU A 686 9.17 25.19 -17.75
C LEU A 686 9.04 25.93 -16.41
N SER A 687 7.92 26.63 -16.19
CA SER A 687 7.71 27.52 -15.04
C SER A 687 7.97 26.83 -13.71
N PHE A 688 7.50 25.58 -13.55
CA PHE A 688 7.69 24.81 -12.33
C PHE A 688 9.17 24.44 -12.12
N ALA A 689 9.84 23.92 -13.15
CA ALA A 689 11.25 23.56 -13.06
C ALA A 689 12.16 24.79 -12.84
N ALA A 690 11.81 25.93 -13.43
CA ALA A 690 12.50 27.20 -13.21
C ALA A 690 12.32 27.70 -11.77
N ALA A 691 11.10 27.62 -11.22
CA ALA A 691 10.79 27.95 -9.84
C ALA A 691 11.55 27.05 -8.85
N GLU A 692 11.60 25.75 -9.09
CA GLU A 692 12.40 24.81 -8.29
C GLU A 692 13.89 25.12 -8.38
N ALA A 693 14.42 25.42 -9.58
CA ALA A 693 15.82 25.80 -9.76
C ALA A 693 16.18 27.08 -8.98
N LEU A 694 15.28 28.08 -8.98
CA LEU A 694 15.43 29.30 -8.19
C LEU A 694 15.38 29.00 -6.69
N ALA A 695 14.49 28.14 -6.23
CA ALA A 695 14.41 27.73 -4.82
C ALA A 695 15.65 26.93 -4.37
N VAL A 696 16.21 26.07 -5.23
CA VAL A 696 17.46 25.37 -4.97
C VAL A 696 18.63 26.36 -4.84
N MET A 697 18.66 27.39 -5.68
CA MET A 697 19.75 28.37 -5.70
C MET A 697 19.65 29.40 -4.56
N LEU A 698 18.48 30.01 -4.37
CA LEU A 698 18.23 31.13 -3.46
C LEU A 698 17.59 30.73 -2.13
N GLY A 699 17.13 29.48 -2.01
CA GLY A 699 16.42 28.96 -0.85
C GLY A 699 14.89 29.06 -0.99
N PRO A 700 14.13 28.45 -0.07
CA PRO A 700 12.67 28.52 -0.03
C PRO A 700 12.21 29.90 0.48
N ALA A 701 12.55 30.97 -0.25
CA ALA A 701 12.33 32.36 0.13
C ALA A 701 10.91 32.86 -0.14
N LEU A 702 10.12 32.11 -0.92
CA LEU A 702 8.75 32.43 -1.32
C LEU A 702 7.81 31.28 -0.92
N PRO A 703 6.55 31.58 -0.59
CA PRO A 703 5.54 30.55 -0.42
C PRO A 703 5.17 29.92 -1.78
N PRO A 704 4.64 28.67 -1.81
CA PRO A 704 4.40 27.91 -3.05
C PRO A 704 3.58 28.64 -4.12
N GLU A 705 2.60 29.45 -3.71
CA GLU A 705 1.74 30.23 -4.59
C GLU A 705 2.47 31.35 -5.34
N GLU A 706 3.55 31.90 -4.76
CA GLU A 706 4.36 32.96 -5.37
C GLU A 706 5.58 32.41 -6.11
N MET A 707 5.89 31.11 -6.00
CA MET A 707 7.09 30.53 -6.60
C MET A 707 7.14 30.66 -8.13
N ARG A 708 6.00 30.85 -8.80
CA ARG A 708 5.94 31.08 -10.26
C ARG A 708 5.91 32.56 -10.64
N ASP A 709 5.83 33.49 -9.68
CA ASP A 709 5.86 34.92 -9.94
C ASP A 709 7.31 35.43 -10.09
N ALA A 710 7.68 35.78 -11.32
CA ALA A 710 8.97 36.40 -11.59
C ALA A 710 9.16 37.73 -10.83
N GLY A 711 8.09 38.48 -10.55
CA GLY A 711 8.11 39.69 -9.73
C GLY A 711 8.55 39.41 -8.28
N ALA A 712 7.98 38.36 -7.67
CA ALA A 712 8.35 37.90 -6.33
C ALA A 712 9.83 37.51 -6.25
N TRP A 713 10.32 36.73 -7.20
CA TRP A 713 11.75 36.37 -7.25
C TRP A 713 12.66 37.57 -7.45
N ARG A 714 12.27 38.56 -8.25
CA ARG A 714 13.05 39.82 -8.38
C ARG A 714 13.14 40.57 -7.05
N ARG A 715 12.08 40.56 -6.22
CA ARG A 715 12.12 41.15 -4.87
C ARG A 715 13.09 40.41 -3.95
N VAL A 716 13.07 39.07 -3.97
CA VAL A 716 14.04 38.24 -3.23
C VAL A 716 15.46 38.52 -3.69
N MET A 717 15.70 38.62 -5.00
CA MET A 717 17.03 38.94 -5.54
C MET A 717 17.50 40.34 -5.15
N ALA A 718 16.60 41.33 -5.12
CA ALA A 718 16.94 42.69 -4.71
C ALA A 718 17.27 42.81 -3.22
N SER A 719 16.66 41.98 -2.36
CA SER A 719 16.96 41.95 -0.93
C SER A 719 18.14 41.05 -0.57
N THR A 720 18.51 40.11 -1.45
CA THR A 720 19.64 39.20 -1.25
C THR A 720 20.93 39.82 -1.76
N ARG A 721 21.97 39.86 -0.94
CA ARG A 721 23.30 40.33 -1.37
C ARG A 721 23.98 39.26 -2.24
N LEU A 722 23.74 39.29 -3.54
CA LEU A 722 24.32 38.37 -4.51
C LEU A 722 25.77 38.77 -4.85
N ASP A 723 26.72 37.89 -4.58
CA ASP A 723 28.12 38.02 -5.00
C ASP A 723 28.31 37.26 -6.31
N ALA A 724 28.48 37.97 -7.42
CA ALA A 724 28.60 37.37 -8.76
C ALA A 724 29.80 36.41 -8.89
N SER A 725 30.81 36.52 -8.01
CA SER A 725 31.96 35.63 -8.00
C SER A 725 31.72 34.31 -7.26
N LYS A 726 30.61 34.19 -6.54
CA LYS A 726 30.29 33.03 -5.71
C LYS A 726 29.10 32.27 -6.26
N ARG A 727 29.25 30.95 -6.31
CA ARG A 727 28.14 30.03 -6.53
C ARG A 727 27.27 29.99 -5.27
N LEU A 728 25.96 29.97 -5.47
CA LEU A 728 24.96 29.98 -4.41
C LEU A 728 24.20 28.66 -4.37
N ARG A 729 23.82 28.26 -3.16
CA ARG A 729 22.95 27.12 -2.89
C ARG A 729 22.12 27.45 -1.66
N ARG A 730 20.80 27.39 -1.77
CA ARG A 730 19.86 27.83 -0.73
C ARG A 730 20.13 29.24 -0.18
N GLY A 731 20.60 30.16 -1.04
CA GLY A 731 20.93 31.54 -0.67
C GLY A 731 22.27 31.69 0.06
N LEU A 732 22.99 30.59 0.30
CA LEU A 732 24.31 30.57 0.92
C LEU A 732 25.40 30.31 -0.12
N PRO A 733 26.66 30.72 0.11
CA PRO A 733 27.78 30.27 -0.71
C PRO A 733 27.82 28.74 -0.76
N LEU A 734 27.93 28.19 -1.96
CA LEU A 734 27.96 26.75 -2.19
C LEU A 734 29.10 26.10 -1.39
N SER A 735 28.75 25.11 -0.57
CA SER A 735 29.70 24.28 0.16
C SER A 735 29.14 22.86 0.29
N PRO A 736 30.01 21.85 0.54
CA PRO A 736 29.54 20.49 0.84
C PRO A 736 28.54 20.44 2.00
N ALA A 737 28.71 21.29 3.03
CA ALA A 737 27.80 21.35 4.17
C ALA A 737 26.36 21.71 3.75
N VAL A 738 26.18 22.70 2.87
CA VAL A 738 24.85 23.11 2.37
C VAL A 738 24.20 21.98 1.55
N VAL A 739 24.96 21.29 0.71
CA VAL A 739 24.43 20.15 -0.06
C VAL A 739 24.06 18.99 0.87
N ALA A 740 24.83 18.76 1.94
CA ALA A 740 24.52 17.76 2.95
C ALA A 740 23.26 18.09 3.77
N GLU A 741 22.95 19.37 3.99
CA GLU A 741 21.68 19.79 4.60
C GLU A 741 20.48 19.48 3.72
N GLU A 742 20.60 19.63 2.39
CA GLU A 742 19.55 19.18 1.45
C GLU A 742 19.32 17.68 1.51
N CYS A 743 20.39 16.88 1.48
CA CYS A 743 20.27 15.43 1.63
C CYS A 743 19.64 15.03 2.97
N ALA A 744 19.98 15.75 4.05
CA ALA A 744 19.49 15.47 5.40
C ALA A 744 18.04 15.91 5.63
N SER A 745 17.47 16.78 4.79
CA SER A 745 16.11 17.28 5.01
C SER A 745 15.04 16.21 4.73
N GLY A 746 15.40 15.18 3.96
CA GLY A 746 14.48 14.14 3.52
C GLY A 746 13.46 14.61 2.50
N ASP A 747 13.58 15.85 1.99
CA ASP A 747 12.65 16.44 1.01
C ASP A 747 12.96 16.03 -0.45
N LEU A 748 14.12 15.42 -0.69
CA LEU A 748 14.56 15.06 -2.03
C LEU A 748 13.96 13.72 -2.46
N ALA A 749 13.46 13.68 -3.71
CA ALA A 749 13.14 12.45 -4.41
C ALA A 749 14.40 11.60 -4.64
N ARG A 750 14.26 10.30 -4.91
CA ARG A 750 15.40 9.37 -5.06
C ARG A 750 16.41 9.85 -6.11
N ARG A 751 15.93 10.31 -7.26
CA ARG A 751 16.79 10.82 -8.34
C ARG A 751 17.57 12.06 -7.89
N ASP A 752 16.91 13.01 -7.26
CA ASP A 752 17.54 14.24 -6.77
C ASP A 752 18.55 13.94 -5.67
N LEU A 753 18.20 13.06 -4.72
CA LEU A 753 19.10 12.59 -3.68
C LEU A 753 20.36 11.96 -4.29
N MET A 754 20.22 11.10 -5.30
CA MET A 754 21.35 10.51 -6.02
C MET A 754 22.26 11.58 -6.62
N GLN A 755 21.70 12.63 -7.22
CA GLN A 755 22.47 13.73 -7.78
C GLN A 755 23.25 14.50 -6.71
N ARG A 756 22.66 14.75 -5.53
CA ARG A 756 23.35 15.46 -4.43
C ARG A 756 24.40 14.58 -3.76
N VAL A 757 24.12 13.28 -3.63
CA VAL A 757 25.11 12.29 -3.18
C VAL A 757 26.32 12.28 -4.11
N ASP A 758 26.11 12.23 -5.41
CA ASP A 758 27.23 12.19 -6.36
C ASP A 758 27.99 13.53 -6.44
N GLU A 759 27.30 14.67 -6.27
CA GLU A 759 27.95 15.97 -6.06
C GLU A 759 28.84 15.96 -4.80
N LEU A 760 28.35 15.45 -3.67
CA LEU A 760 29.12 15.34 -2.43
C LEU A 760 30.33 14.41 -2.57
N ARG A 761 30.14 13.23 -3.19
CA ARG A 761 31.21 12.26 -3.43
C ARG A 761 32.35 12.88 -4.24
N ALA A 762 32.02 13.58 -5.32
CA ALA A 762 32.99 14.27 -6.16
C ALA A 762 33.73 15.38 -5.40
N ARG A 763 33.01 16.26 -4.70
CA ARG A 763 33.61 17.41 -3.97
C ARG A 763 34.48 16.99 -2.79
N LEU A 764 34.10 15.91 -2.10
CA LEU A 764 34.82 15.42 -0.92
C LEU A 764 35.93 14.44 -1.28
N GLY A 765 35.99 13.95 -2.53
CA GLY A 765 36.86 12.85 -2.92
C GLY A 765 36.55 11.54 -2.18
N ARG A 766 35.31 11.39 -1.70
CA ARG A 766 34.83 10.21 -0.97
C ARG A 766 34.03 9.34 -1.93
N LEU A 767 34.63 8.23 -2.31
CA LEU A 767 34.14 7.39 -3.40
C LEU A 767 33.28 6.23 -2.91
N GLU A 768 33.09 6.11 -1.58
CA GLU A 768 32.23 5.10 -0.99
C GLU A 768 30.83 5.15 -1.63
N PRO A 769 30.28 4.00 -2.07
CA PRO A 769 28.96 3.95 -2.68
C PRO A 769 27.87 4.21 -1.62
N VAL A 770 26.85 4.98 -2.00
CA VAL A 770 25.65 5.20 -1.18
C VAL A 770 24.46 4.64 -1.96
N PRO A 771 23.93 3.46 -1.60
CA PRO A 771 22.87 2.80 -2.36
C PRO A 771 21.52 3.47 -2.11
N VAL A 772 21.24 4.58 -2.80
CA VAL A 772 19.97 5.34 -2.71
C VAL A 772 18.74 4.57 -3.24
N TRP A 773 18.94 3.34 -3.69
CA TRP A 773 17.89 2.48 -4.25
C TRP A 773 17.31 1.48 -3.25
N GLY A 774 18.00 1.23 -2.12
CA GLY A 774 17.55 0.33 -1.05
C GLY A 774 16.47 0.95 -0.16
N TYR A 775 16.00 0.19 0.84
CA TYR A 775 14.97 0.66 1.79
C TYR A 775 15.36 2.00 2.44
N ALA A 776 14.38 2.85 2.76
CA ALA A 776 14.66 4.20 3.25
C ALA A 776 15.59 4.20 4.48
N ALA A 777 15.40 3.25 5.41
CA ALA A 777 16.27 3.08 6.57
C ALA A 777 17.73 2.76 6.20
N ASP A 778 17.95 1.90 5.18
CA ASP A 778 19.29 1.57 4.68
C ASP A 778 19.95 2.76 3.99
N VAL A 779 19.16 3.54 3.24
CA VAL A 779 19.62 4.76 2.56
C VAL A 779 20.10 5.78 3.59
N GLU A 780 19.31 6.05 4.62
CA GLU A 780 19.66 6.98 5.69
C GLU A 780 20.93 6.52 6.44
N ALA A 781 21.02 5.24 6.79
CA ALA A 781 22.19 4.66 7.44
C ALA A 781 23.45 4.79 6.58
N SER A 782 23.34 4.53 5.27
CA SER A 782 24.45 4.63 4.30
C SER A 782 24.85 6.08 4.02
N LEU A 783 23.91 7.02 4.11
CA LEU A 783 24.12 8.43 3.84
C LEU A 783 24.82 9.14 5.01
N ALA A 784 24.55 8.72 6.26
CA ALA A 784 25.04 9.39 7.46
C ALA A 784 26.57 9.65 7.52
N PRO A 785 27.46 8.71 7.13
CA PRO A 785 28.90 8.95 7.10
C PRO A 785 29.32 10.05 6.11
N LEU A 786 28.68 10.11 4.94
CA LEU A 786 28.95 11.10 3.91
C LEU A 786 28.52 12.50 4.37
N LEU A 787 27.34 12.61 4.98
CA LEU A 787 26.83 13.89 5.51
C LEU A 787 27.70 14.45 6.63
N ARG A 788 28.19 13.58 7.53
CA ARG A 788 29.11 13.98 8.61
C ARG A 788 30.38 14.58 8.03
N ALA A 789 30.99 13.90 7.05
CA ALA A 789 32.19 14.37 6.38
C ALA A 789 32.00 15.72 5.67
N ALA A 790 30.84 15.91 5.04
CA ALA A 790 30.48 17.15 4.36
C ALA A 790 30.39 18.33 5.32
N ARG A 791 29.80 18.13 6.51
CA ARG A 791 29.67 19.17 7.56
C ARG A 791 31.01 19.51 8.21
N GLU A 792 31.91 18.54 8.32
CA GLU A 792 33.25 18.72 8.91
C GLU A 792 34.27 19.30 7.91
N TRP A 793 33.91 19.43 6.63
CA TRP A 793 34.82 19.90 5.59
C TRP A 793 35.15 21.39 5.77
N LYS A 794 36.40 21.69 6.15
CA LYS A 794 36.89 23.06 6.38
C LYS A 794 37.48 23.76 5.15
N GLY A 795 37.38 23.14 3.97
CA GLY A 795 38.01 23.62 2.74
C GLY A 795 39.51 23.40 2.72
N LYS A 796 40.01 22.78 1.64
CA LYS A 796 41.31 23.18 1.08
C LYS A 796 40.93 24.18 0.01
N GLY A 797 41.31 25.45 0.23
CA GLY A 797 40.94 26.57 -0.64
C GLY A 797 41.29 26.34 -2.10
#